data_AF-F8LEY1-F1
#
_entry.id   AF-F8LEY1-F1
#
_cell.length_a   1.000
_cell.length_b   1.000
_cell.length_c   1.000
_cell.angle_alpha   90.00
_cell.angle_beta   90.00
_cell.angle_gamma   90.00
#
_symmetry.space_group_name_H-M   'P 1'
#
loop_
_entity.id
_entity.type
_entity.pdbx_description
1 polymer ?
#
loop_
_entity_poly.entity_id
_entity_poly.type
_entity_poly.pdbx_seq_one_letter_code
_entity_poly.pdbx_strand_id
1 'polypeptide(L)'
;MTMHSERLLKNVSRWAPDCPKQSTLLLELCPERIAFCETANGEPNLKEAIDGVEKTFHSAENAAEEAEEWFRSLNLYQSSVIFVYGVGAGHYFNAAKSWLEKAKEHRLVFLEDDLEVVYHLFNSEIGRNLLTHDQTFLYFLERGEKGRLLESSFGSIPAILFLHQPVFSSLKLYEETKPETVEDCRKLVGYYKNFNTFQLLEQLTYGRQFFANYYRNLLEFSESKFADRMFEKFQGVPAIICGAGPSLEKNRALLETLSDHALVIAGGSSMNAVNADGWLPHFGIAVDPNLSQYSRLFMNQGYEVPYFFRNRVFPEALRLLHGEHLYVSGSGGYQVARWFEEQLGIEGKNLEEGSNVVNFGIAIAASLGCSPIILVGVDMAYTEGKSYASGILPHPILDLGKLPKTRSVNEQVVEKDDINGNPVQTLWKWIQESVWISQFCITKPEIKVINATEGGIGVEAVPNVSLEEVKNRYLKTPVDLEALIHVRVQESIFQKIVDSEVVADKMRLLADSLKKCKRHCSILIEEFNKILEVIEQSDQENPKLITDIALQELKLLNQEAAFKAILARFNESFLSFYGREDMESFYKEQDKRIDQKEINLRRTQLNLKRYHFLKAVCKENIERIMTTLKEDRIRHLITEGLSSQHADKEDVNDVQKALERISCQTYEVNENAFRVEDAELGVAFEGELDTKHILKIEIENDRDRMQEFVSSQTGWSGKVEFIDNEGRVVSDQFYQSGKLHGPSRGYFSNGQLACQTFYLNGSKHGKSVFYDRSGSLYAIKGYRKGKRSGKQESFYPNGNLKFSSYFLDGQLDGLVCQYFSSRVLKRKINFIRGKRHGKEIIWNLGGIKEIEINYIDDKPIGFSRSWHLNGQLAREIFYDENGKVIYVHGWSSDGVKLPADLLLREDYFEKVSNQAGKLAGSIEEIIGHVSHIVPELNRAEGIENADAFASEMKELVSEMDHLREVYQQIESFREETTEGAKEALWKTPETQKILGSQLDQIAEQMSEDIQSIEQTLQLMDQLLKHPKDKNGA
;
A
#
# COMPACT_ATOMS: atom_id res chain seq x y z
N MET A 1 48.73 25.14 3.28
CA MET A 1 47.38 25.72 3.18
C MET A 1 47.23 26.27 1.78
N THR A 2 46.54 25.52 0.92
CA THR A 2 46.16 25.95 -0.42
C THR A 2 45.26 27.18 -0.29
N MET A 3 45.66 28.32 -0.86
CA MET A 3 44.77 29.49 -0.94
C MET A 3 43.73 29.21 -2.03
N HIS A 4 42.51 28.85 -1.61
CA HIS A 4 41.38 28.72 -2.54
C HIS A 4 40.97 30.10 -3.08
N SER A 5 40.53 30.15 -4.34
CA SER A 5 40.01 31.38 -4.92
C SER A 5 38.75 31.83 -4.17
N GLU A 6 38.55 33.14 -4.03
CA GLU A 6 37.33 33.70 -3.42
C GLU A 6 36.06 33.22 -4.15
N ARG A 7 36.17 32.99 -5.46
CA ARG A 7 35.09 32.48 -6.31
C ARG A 7 34.72 31.04 -5.93
N LEU A 8 35.71 30.15 -5.78
CA LEU A 8 35.48 28.77 -5.36
C LEU A 8 34.77 28.73 -4.02
N LEU A 9 35.27 29.45 -3.00
CA LEU A 9 34.66 29.49 -1.67
C LEU A 9 33.19 29.95 -1.71
N LYS A 10 32.87 30.97 -2.50
CA LYS A 10 31.48 31.45 -2.68
C LYS A 10 30.59 30.41 -3.36
N ASN A 11 31.09 29.75 -4.41
CA ASN A 11 30.33 28.74 -5.14
C ASN A 11 30.12 27.45 -4.32
N VAL A 12 31.12 27.02 -3.53
CA VAL A 12 30.97 25.91 -2.57
C VAL A 12 29.90 26.21 -1.53
N SER A 13 29.89 27.44 -0.99
CA SER A 13 28.88 27.87 -0.01
C SER A 13 27.45 27.81 -0.60
N ARG A 14 27.29 28.17 -1.89
CA ARG A 14 26.00 28.09 -2.59
C ARG A 14 25.51 26.66 -2.78
N TRP A 15 26.43 25.71 -2.99
CA TRP A 15 26.10 24.31 -3.26
C TRP A 15 25.97 23.44 -2.00
N ALA A 16 26.54 23.88 -0.88
CA ALA A 16 26.53 23.15 0.39
C ALA A 16 25.15 22.71 0.91
N PRO A 17 24.03 23.44 0.71
CA PRO A 17 22.71 22.96 1.11
C PRO A 17 22.28 21.67 0.39
N ASP A 18 22.67 21.51 -0.87
CA ASP A 18 22.27 20.36 -1.70
C ASP A 18 23.21 19.16 -1.51
N CYS A 19 24.50 19.41 -1.27
CA CYS A 19 25.54 18.38 -1.17
C CYS A 19 26.53 18.67 -0.01
N PRO A 20 26.09 18.65 1.26
CA PRO A 20 26.88 19.15 2.39
C PRO A 20 28.18 18.37 2.64
N LYS A 21 28.15 17.05 2.45
CA LYS A 21 29.32 16.18 2.60
C LYS A 21 30.36 16.49 1.51
N GLN A 22 29.91 16.62 0.26
CA GLN A 22 30.74 16.88 -0.90
C GLN A 22 31.34 18.29 -0.87
N SER A 23 30.63 19.30 -0.38
CA SER A 23 31.18 20.65 -0.24
C SER A 23 32.40 20.70 0.68
N THR A 24 32.42 19.89 1.75
CA THR A 24 33.61 19.76 2.61
C THR A 24 34.75 19.08 1.85
N LEU A 25 34.48 17.95 1.19
CA LEU A 25 35.48 17.21 0.41
C LEU A 25 36.08 18.05 -0.72
N LEU A 26 35.26 18.88 -1.37
CA LEU A 26 35.67 19.73 -2.49
C LEU A 26 36.69 20.81 -2.08
N LEU A 27 36.64 21.28 -0.83
CA LEU A 27 37.62 22.23 -0.28
C LEU A 27 38.93 21.55 0.12
N GLU A 28 38.90 20.26 0.43
CA GLU A 28 40.10 19.48 0.74
C GLU A 28 40.78 18.91 -0.53
N LEU A 29 40.06 18.94 -1.66
CA LEU A 29 40.50 18.37 -2.94
C LEU A 29 41.71 19.12 -3.52
N CYS A 30 42.72 18.35 -3.94
CA CYS A 30 43.82 18.81 -4.78
C CYS A 30 43.62 18.21 -6.19
N PRO A 31 43.12 18.99 -7.18
CA PRO A 31 42.86 18.48 -8.52
C PRO A 31 44.18 18.20 -9.25
N GLU A 32 44.37 16.98 -9.72
CA GLU A 32 45.60 16.53 -10.41
C GLU A 32 45.32 15.86 -11.76
N ARG A 33 44.12 15.30 -11.96
CA ARG A 33 43.76 14.48 -13.13
C ARG A 33 43.13 15.32 -14.23
N ILE A 34 42.27 16.26 -13.86
CA ILE A 34 41.57 17.13 -14.81
C ILE A 34 42.28 18.48 -14.85
N ALA A 35 42.52 18.98 -16.07
CA ALA A 35 43.13 20.29 -16.30
C ALA A 35 42.19 21.20 -17.09
N PHE A 36 42.27 22.50 -16.81
CA PHE A 36 41.62 23.52 -17.63
C PHE A 36 42.33 23.64 -18.98
N CYS A 37 41.56 23.83 -20.05
CA CYS A 37 42.05 24.16 -21.38
C CYS A 37 41.11 25.13 -22.08
N GLU A 38 41.48 25.59 -23.27
CA GLU A 38 40.65 26.43 -24.12
C GLU A 38 40.38 25.72 -25.45
N THR A 39 39.22 25.96 -26.05
CA THR A 39 38.95 25.54 -27.43
C THR A 39 39.77 26.36 -28.42
N ALA A 40 39.81 25.95 -29.69
CA ALA A 40 40.44 26.73 -30.76
C ALA A 40 39.86 28.17 -30.87
N ASN A 41 38.60 28.35 -30.45
CA ASN A 41 37.90 29.64 -30.42
C ASN A 41 38.04 30.40 -29.08
N GLY A 42 38.87 29.91 -28.15
CA GLY A 42 39.14 30.57 -26.86
C GLY A 42 38.06 30.35 -25.80
N GLU A 43 37.22 29.32 -25.94
CA GLU A 43 36.16 29.01 -24.97
C GLU A 43 36.70 28.10 -23.86
N PRO A 44 36.25 28.26 -22.60
CA PRO A 44 36.70 27.43 -21.49
C PRO A 44 36.33 25.96 -21.69
N ASN A 45 37.25 25.05 -21.48
CA ASN A 45 37.01 23.61 -21.58
C ASN A 45 37.84 22.87 -20.50
N LEU A 46 37.56 21.59 -20.34
CA LEU A 46 38.30 20.70 -19.46
C LEU A 46 38.90 19.58 -20.28
N LYS A 47 40.04 19.06 -19.83
CA LYS A 47 40.68 17.90 -20.44
C LYS A 47 41.23 16.95 -19.41
N GLU A 48 41.29 15.69 -19.80
CA GLU A 48 41.77 14.58 -19.00
C GLU A 48 42.47 13.55 -19.90
N ALA A 49 43.50 12.90 -19.37
CA ALA A 49 44.11 11.74 -20.02
C ALA A 49 43.32 10.47 -19.69
N ILE A 50 42.51 9.99 -20.64
CA ILE A 50 41.72 8.76 -20.52
C ILE A 50 42.37 7.70 -21.43
N ASP A 51 42.76 6.56 -20.85
CA ASP A 51 43.50 5.50 -21.54
C ASP A 51 44.79 5.99 -22.25
N GLY A 52 45.44 6.99 -21.67
CA GLY A 52 46.66 7.61 -22.22
C GLY A 52 46.41 8.57 -23.39
N VAL A 53 45.15 8.82 -23.76
CA VAL A 53 44.76 9.80 -24.78
C VAL A 53 44.16 11.02 -24.09
N GLU A 54 44.66 12.21 -24.44
CA GLU A 54 44.08 13.46 -23.96
C GLU A 54 42.72 13.68 -24.64
N LYS A 55 41.65 13.66 -23.85
CA LYS A 55 40.28 13.93 -24.29
C LYS A 55 39.77 15.21 -23.63
N THR A 56 38.92 15.95 -24.35
CA THR A 56 38.25 17.15 -23.86
C THR A 56 36.80 16.86 -23.49
N PHE A 57 36.26 17.56 -22.49
CA PHE A 57 34.89 17.36 -21.99
C PHE A 57 33.82 17.91 -22.94
N HIS A 58 34.19 18.94 -23.71
CA HIS A 58 33.45 19.50 -24.83
C HIS A 58 34.35 19.53 -26.06
N SER A 59 33.82 19.92 -27.21
CA SER A 59 34.50 20.02 -28.50
C SER A 59 35.77 20.86 -28.37
N ALA A 60 36.88 20.33 -28.89
CA ALA A 60 38.16 21.02 -28.88
C ALA A 60 38.16 22.24 -29.82
N GLU A 61 37.27 22.28 -30.82
CA GLU A 61 37.15 23.40 -31.76
C GLU A 61 36.13 24.44 -31.28
N ASN A 62 34.91 24.01 -30.93
CA ASN A 62 33.78 24.89 -30.63
C ASN A 62 32.80 24.24 -29.64
N ALA A 63 32.97 24.52 -28.36
CA ALA A 63 32.17 23.94 -27.28
C ALA A 63 30.77 24.57 -27.19
N ALA A 64 30.62 25.85 -27.54
CA ALA A 64 29.31 26.49 -27.58
C ALA A 64 28.43 25.92 -28.71
N GLU A 65 29.01 25.67 -29.89
CA GLU A 65 28.30 25.07 -31.02
C GLU A 65 27.85 23.63 -30.72
N GLU A 66 28.70 22.82 -30.09
CA GLU A 66 28.30 21.49 -29.61
C GLU A 66 27.10 21.58 -28.65
N ALA A 67 27.13 22.49 -27.67
CA ALA A 67 26.04 22.65 -26.72
C ALA A 67 24.73 23.09 -27.41
N GLU A 68 24.82 23.97 -28.40
CA GLU A 68 23.67 24.39 -29.21
C GLU A 68 23.09 23.24 -30.05
N GLU A 69 23.94 22.41 -30.67
CA GLU A 69 23.52 21.22 -31.39
C GLU A 69 22.87 20.19 -30.46
N TRP A 70 23.48 19.95 -29.29
CA TRP A 70 22.92 19.12 -28.23
C TRP A 70 21.51 19.57 -27.87
N PHE A 71 21.33 20.86 -27.55
CA PHE A 71 20.03 21.37 -27.12
C PHE A 71 18.96 21.21 -28.21
N ARG A 72 19.30 21.47 -29.48
CA ARG A 72 18.39 21.26 -30.62
C ARG A 72 18.03 19.80 -30.87
N SER A 73 18.88 18.86 -30.46
CA SER A 73 18.63 17.43 -30.60
C SER A 73 17.61 16.88 -29.60
N LEU A 74 17.35 17.60 -28.51
CA LEU A 74 16.43 17.16 -27.47
C LEU A 74 14.98 17.25 -27.93
N ASN A 75 14.21 16.19 -27.70
CA ASN A 75 12.75 16.23 -27.85
C ASN A 75 12.12 16.75 -26.54
N LEU A 76 11.82 18.04 -26.50
CA LEU A 76 11.26 18.72 -25.33
C LEU A 76 9.71 18.78 -25.34
N TYR A 77 9.04 18.03 -26.22
CA TYR A 77 7.58 18.01 -26.26
C TYR A 77 7.00 17.57 -24.90
N GLN A 78 6.16 18.42 -24.30
CA GLN A 78 5.54 18.23 -22.97
C GLN A 78 6.53 18.04 -21.81
N SER A 79 7.82 18.35 -21.99
CA SER A 79 8.82 18.24 -20.94
C SER A 79 9.13 19.61 -20.34
N SER A 80 9.07 19.71 -19.02
CA SER A 80 9.53 20.87 -18.25
C SER A 80 10.83 20.60 -17.49
N VAL A 81 11.42 19.40 -17.59
CA VAL A 81 12.62 19.04 -16.81
C VAL A 81 13.61 18.28 -17.69
N ILE A 82 14.84 18.78 -17.76
CA ILE A 82 15.96 18.14 -18.44
C ILE A 82 16.95 17.64 -17.39
N PHE A 83 17.25 16.34 -17.41
CA PHE A 83 18.35 15.73 -16.65
C PHE A 83 19.55 15.52 -17.57
N VAL A 84 20.73 15.97 -17.14
CA VAL A 84 21.99 15.80 -17.87
C VAL A 84 23.01 15.13 -16.96
N TYR A 85 23.51 13.95 -17.36
CA TYR A 85 24.65 13.33 -16.70
C TYR A 85 25.97 13.91 -17.23
N GLY A 86 26.69 14.62 -16.35
CA GLY A 86 27.89 15.38 -16.62
C GLY A 86 27.63 16.87 -16.78
N VAL A 87 28.38 17.70 -16.05
CA VAL A 87 28.30 19.19 -16.17
C VAL A 87 29.45 19.77 -16.97
N GLY A 88 30.64 19.15 -16.91
CA GLY A 88 31.84 19.59 -17.61
C GLY A 88 32.17 21.07 -17.34
N ALA A 89 32.54 21.82 -18.39
CA ALA A 89 32.74 23.27 -18.31
C ALA A 89 31.44 24.11 -18.24
N GLY A 90 30.25 23.49 -18.28
CA GLY A 90 28.95 24.16 -18.12
C GLY A 90 28.31 24.73 -19.39
N HIS A 91 28.80 24.42 -20.60
CA HIS A 91 28.26 24.99 -21.84
C HIS A 91 26.79 24.64 -22.12
N TYR A 92 26.33 23.46 -21.71
CA TYR A 92 24.95 23.02 -21.89
C TYR A 92 23.95 23.91 -21.14
N PHE A 93 24.37 24.52 -20.02
CA PHE A 93 23.57 25.53 -19.33
C PHE A 93 23.34 26.76 -20.20
N ASN A 94 24.36 27.24 -20.92
CA ASN A 94 24.24 28.41 -21.78
C ASN A 94 23.27 28.15 -22.95
N ALA A 95 23.35 26.97 -23.58
CA ALA A 95 22.46 26.58 -24.67
C ALA A 95 20.99 26.45 -24.21
N ALA A 96 20.77 25.86 -23.03
CA ALA A 96 19.42 25.69 -22.47
C ALA A 96 18.84 26.98 -21.84
N LYS A 97 19.65 28.02 -21.65
CA LYS A 97 19.26 29.25 -20.91
C LYS A 97 18.00 29.91 -21.49
N SER A 98 17.95 30.06 -22.82
CA SER A 98 16.80 30.66 -23.49
C SER A 98 15.51 29.86 -23.31
N TRP A 99 15.61 28.54 -23.13
CA TRP A 99 14.47 27.69 -22.84
C TRP A 99 14.04 27.81 -21.39
N LEU A 100 14.99 27.83 -20.45
CA LEU A 100 14.68 28.05 -19.02
C LEU A 100 13.88 29.35 -18.83
N GLU A 101 14.32 30.44 -19.46
CA GLU A 101 13.69 31.76 -19.36
C GLU A 101 12.29 31.85 -20.01
N LYS A 102 11.89 30.89 -20.85
CA LYS A 102 10.56 30.88 -21.50
C LYS A 102 9.42 30.54 -20.56
N ALA A 103 9.64 29.70 -19.55
CA ALA A 103 8.59 29.24 -18.65
C ALA A 103 9.14 28.97 -17.25
N LYS A 104 8.43 29.42 -16.21
CA LYS A 104 8.91 29.36 -14.82
C LYS A 104 8.99 27.95 -14.26
N GLU A 105 8.34 26.99 -14.90
CA GLU A 105 8.32 25.57 -14.58
C GLU A 105 9.49 24.80 -15.21
N HIS A 106 10.20 25.39 -16.17
CA HIS A 106 11.35 24.73 -16.80
C HIS A 106 12.48 24.54 -15.79
N ARG A 107 13.10 23.36 -15.79
CA ARG A 107 14.18 22.99 -14.87
C ARG A 107 15.30 22.27 -15.64
N LEU A 108 16.55 22.57 -15.31
CA LEU A 108 17.72 21.88 -15.82
C LEU A 108 18.51 21.29 -14.65
N VAL A 109 18.69 19.97 -14.64
CA VAL A 109 19.29 19.22 -13.54
C VAL A 109 20.54 18.51 -14.04
N PHE A 110 21.69 18.92 -13.52
CA PHE A 110 22.97 18.25 -13.76
C PHE A 110 23.23 17.19 -12.69
N LEU A 111 23.65 16.01 -13.13
CA LEU A 111 24.10 14.92 -12.29
C LEU A 111 25.60 14.73 -12.54
N GLU A 112 26.45 14.92 -11.54
CA GLU A 112 27.91 14.79 -11.67
C GLU A 112 28.44 13.81 -10.63
N ASP A 113 29.42 13.00 -10.99
CA ASP A 113 30.03 12.02 -10.07
C ASP A 113 31.53 12.22 -9.88
N ASP A 114 32.06 13.31 -10.44
CA ASP A 114 33.47 13.66 -10.40
C ASP A 114 33.70 15.02 -9.73
N LEU A 115 34.27 15.01 -8.53
CA LEU A 115 34.53 16.24 -7.76
C LEU A 115 35.57 17.16 -8.42
N GLU A 116 36.49 16.65 -9.25
CA GLU A 116 37.44 17.51 -9.95
C GLU A 116 36.75 18.33 -11.05
N VAL A 117 35.73 17.78 -11.71
CA VAL A 117 34.88 18.52 -12.65
C VAL A 117 34.15 19.64 -11.92
N VAL A 118 33.52 19.33 -10.78
CA VAL A 118 32.83 20.33 -9.95
C VAL A 118 33.80 21.42 -9.47
N TYR A 119 35.02 21.04 -9.07
CA TYR A 119 36.06 21.97 -8.63
C TYR A 119 36.40 22.99 -9.72
N HIS A 120 36.63 22.53 -10.95
CA HIS A 120 36.96 23.42 -12.06
C HIS A 120 35.77 24.27 -12.49
N LEU A 121 34.57 23.70 -12.54
CA LEU A 121 33.34 24.46 -12.80
C LEU A 121 33.17 25.59 -11.78
N PHE A 122 33.39 25.34 -10.49
CA PHE A 122 33.20 26.35 -9.45
C PHE A 122 34.26 27.45 -9.46
N ASN A 123 35.40 27.22 -10.11
CA ASN A 123 36.40 28.27 -10.39
C ASN A 123 36.09 29.08 -11.65
N SER A 124 35.11 28.66 -12.48
CA SER A 124 34.71 29.35 -13.71
C SER A 124 33.59 30.37 -13.49
N GLU A 125 33.44 31.29 -14.44
CA GLU A 125 32.31 32.24 -14.47
C GLU A 125 30.99 31.55 -14.84
N ILE A 126 31.04 30.54 -15.72
CA ILE A 126 29.88 29.73 -16.11
C ILE A 126 29.31 29.01 -14.89
N GLY A 127 30.16 28.41 -14.05
CA GLY A 127 29.73 27.74 -12.83
C GLY A 127 29.08 28.69 -11.82
N ARG A 128 29.56 29.94 -11.71
CA ARG A 128 28.85 30.98 -10.93
C ARG A 128 27.45 31.19 -11.50
N ASN A 129 27.34 31.41 -12.81
CA ASN A 129 26.06 31.72 -13.45
C ASN A 129 25.04 30.59 -13.30
N LEU A 130 25.48 29.34 -13.51
CA LEU A 130 24.69 28.13 -13.30
C LEU A 130 24.19 28.08 -11.84
N LEU A 131 25.09 28.11 -10.85
CA LEU A 131 24.68 28.02 -9.44
C LEU A 131 23.75 29.16 -8.98
N THR A 132 23.80 30.32 -9.64
CA THR A 132 22.92 31.46 -9.33
C THR A 132 21.61 31.48 -10.12
N HIS A 133 21.39 30.53 -11.04
CA HIS A 133 20.15 30.44 -11.81
C HIS A 133 19.12 29.58 -11.07
N ASP A 134 18.02 30.20 -10.69
CA ASP A 134 16.85 29.64 -9.99
C ASP A 134 16.39 28.27 -10.54
N GLN A 135 16.32 28.13 -11.86
CA GLN A 135 15.83 26.95 -12.56
C GLN A 135 16.88 25.85 -12.80
N THR A 136 18.12 25.98 -12.29
CA THR A 136 19.20 25.01 -12.56
C THR A 136 19.79 24.36 -11.32
N PHE A 137 20.00 23.05 -11.36
CA PHE A 137 20.40 22.25 -10.19
C PHE A 137 21.62 21.41 -10.52
N LEU A 138 22.47 21.18 -9.52
CA LEU A 138 23.64 20.31 -9.64
C LEU A 138 23.65 19.36 -8.45
N TYR A 139 23.50 18.07 -8.70
CA TYR A 139 23.55 17.02 -7.67
C TYR A 139 24.75 16.11 -7.89
N PHE A 140 25.42 15.75 -6.79
CA PHE A 140 26.53 14.81 -6.82
C PHE A 140 26.06 13.37 -6.64
N LEU A 141 26.48 12.46 -7.53
CA LEU A 141 26.19 11.04 -7.42
C LEU A 141 27.36 10.31 -6.75
N GLU A 142 27.08 9.61 -5.65
CA GLU A 142 28.10 8.83 -4.95
C GLU A 142 28.31 7.46 -5.63
N ARG A 143 29.53 6.94 -5.57
CA ARG A 143 29.89 5.59 -6.06
C ARG A 143 30.18 4.65 -4.89
N GLY A 144 29.70 3.41 -5.00
CA GLY A 144 29.90 2.35 -4.00
C GLY A 144 31.22 1.60 -4.16
N GLU A 145 31.45 0.55 -3.36
CA GLU A 145 32.71 -0.22 -3.29
C GLU A 145 33.15 -0.87 -4.61
N LYS A 146 32.23 -1.04 -5.58
CA LYS A 146 32.51 -1.59 -6.92
C LYS A 146 32.50 -0.54 -8.03
N GLY A 147 32.53 0.74 -7.69
CA GLY A 147 32.49 1.83 -8.64
C GLY A 147 31.12 2.08 -9.29
N ARG A 148 30.08 1.29 -9.00
CA ARG A 148 28.70 1.58 -9.45
C ARG A 148 28.10 2.76 -8.70
N LEU A 149 27.16 3.47 -9.33
CA LEU A 149 26.40 4.52 -8.68
C LEU A 149 25.60 3.96 -7.50
N LEU A 150 25.58 4.69 -6.40
CA LEU A 150 24.70 4.39 -5.28
C LEU A 150 23.29 4.91 -5.62
N GLU A 151 22.33 4.00 -5.73
CA GLU A 151 20.92 4.36 -6.01
C GLU A 151 20.37 5.37 -4.98
N SER A 152 20.83 5.26 -3.72
CA SER A 152 20.47 6.19 -2.65
C SER A 152 20.79 7.65 -2.95
N SER A 153 21.77 7.95 -3.83
CA SER A 153 22.10 9.33 -4.24
C SER A 153 20.99 9.98 -5.09
N PHE A 154 20.13 9.20 -5.75
CA PHE A 154 18.96 9.75 -6.43
C PHE A 154 17.83 10.06 -5.44
N GLY A 155 17.78 9.37 -4.29
CA GLY A 155 16.81 9.63 -3.23
C GLY A 155 16.92 11.02 -2.58
N SER A 156 18.07 11.70 -2.70
CA SER A 156 18.24 13.09 -2.25
C SER A 156 17.71 14.14 -3.23
N ILE A 157 17.49 13.76 -4.49
CA ILE A 157 16.94 14.66 -5.51
C ILE A 157 15.45 14.89 -5.20
N PRO A 158 14.96 16.15 -5.20
CA PRO A 158 13.56 16.46 -4.93
C PRO A 158 12.58 15.64 -5.78
N ALA A 159 11.59 15.02 -5.13
CA ALA A 159 10.57 14.21 -5.81
C ALA A 159 9.81 15.00 -6.90
N ILE A 160 9.62 16.31 -6.73
CA ILE A 160 8.93 17.19 -7.70
C ILE A 160 9.63 17.18 -9.08
N LEU A 161 10.95 17.09 -9.13
CA LEU A 161 11.72 17.06 -10.38
C LEU A 161 11.44 15.78 -11.20
N PHE A 162 10.93 14.73 -10.55
CA PHE A 162 10.57 13.47 -11.18
C PHE A 162 9.08 13.35 -11.51
N LEU A 163 8.22 14.27 -11.04
CA LEU A 163 6.77 14.22 -11.30
C LEU A 163 6.40 14.76 -12.69
N HIS A 164 7.26 15.60 -13.28
CA HIS A 164 7.15 16.03 -14.67
C HIS A 164 7.73 14.95 -15.61
N GLN A 165 7.39 14.99 -16.90
CA GLN A 165 8.01 14.12 -17.91
C GLN A 165 9.48 14.53 -18.12
N PRO A 166 10.46 13.74 -17.64
CA PRO A 166 11.86 14.15 -17.72
C PRO A 166 12.45 13.76 -19.07
N VAL A 167 13.24 14.65 -19.65
CA VAL A 167 14.15 14.33 -20.76
C VAL A 167 15.52 14.02 -20.17
N PHE A 168 16.09 12.86 -20.48
CA PHE A 168 17.42 12.47 -20.03
C PHE A 168 18.45 12.56 -21.16
N SER A 169 19.58 13.19 -20.86
CA SER A 169 20.74 13.31 -21.74
C SER A 169 22.06 13.21 -20.96
N SER A 170 23.18 13.26 -21.66
CA SER A 170 24.54 13.15 -21.11
C SER A 170 25.51 14.04 -21.89
N LEU A 171 26.68 14.33 -21.29
CA LEU A 171 27.80 14.84 -22.06
C LEU A 171 28.26 13.80 -23.08
N LYS A 172 28.63 14.26 -24.28
CA LYS A 172 29.12 13.40 -25.36
C LYS A 172 30.34 12.58 -24.93
N LEU A 173 31.27 13.19 -24.19
CA LEU A 173 32.43 12.47 -23.62
C LEU A 173 31.99 11.33 -22.68
N TYR A 174 30.97 11.54 -21.86
CA TYR A 174 30.49 10.53 -20.91
C TYR A 174 29.75 9.39 -21.61
N GLU A 175 29.07 9.65 -22.73
CA GLU A 175 28.52 8.58 -23.58
C GLU A 175 29.60 7.67 -24.14
N GLU A 176 30.76 8.23 -24.50
CA GLU A 176 31.89 7.45 -25.02
C GLU A 176 32.68 6.73 -23.92
N THR A 177 32.91 7.38 -22.78
CA THR A 177 33.86 6.93 -21.76
C THR A 177 33.20 6.22 -20.58
N LYS A 178 31.91 6.47 -20.34
CA LYS A 178 31.11 5.92 -19.24
C LYS A 178 29.73 5.41 -19.71
N PRO A 179 29.62 4.63 -20.83
CA PRO A 179 28.32 4.24 -21.40
C PRO A 179 27.44 3.44 -20.43
N GLU A 180 28.03 2.57 -19.62
CA GLU A 180 27.30 1.82 -18.58
C GLU A 180 26.69 2.76 -17.53
N THR A 181 27.43 3.78 -17.10
CA THR A 181 26.94 4.75 -16.11
C THR A 181 25.86 5.66 -16.69
N VAL A 182 25.96 6.04 -17.96
CA VAL A 182 24.90 6.79 -18.67
C VAL A 182 23.60 5.99 -18.68
N GLU A 183 23.68 4.71 -18.99
CA GLU A 183 22.52 3.83 -19.03
C GLU A 183 21.94 3.59 -17.62
N ASP A 184 22.78 3.45 -16.59
CA ASP A 184 22.34 3.38 -15.20
C ASP A 184 21.61 4.66 -14.77
N CYS A 185 22.16 5.84 -15.08
CA CYS A 185 21.49 7.13 -14.83
C CYS A 185 20.14 7.23 -15.54
N ARG A 186 20.06 6.83 -16.81
CA ARG A 186 18.81 6.83 -17.59
C ARG A 186 17.75 5.96 -16.93
N LYS A 187 18.13 4.74 -16.52
CA LYS A 187 17.25 3.79 -15.81
C LYS A 187 16.80 4.35 -14.47
N LEU A 188 17.69 4.93 -13.69
CA LEU A 188 17.38 5.50 -12.37
C LEU A 188 16.45 6.72 -12.46
N VAL A 189 16.65 7.62 -13.42
CA VAL A 189 15.71 8.73 -13.65
C VAL A 189 14.31 8.20 -14.00
N GLY A 190 14.23 7.20 -14.89
CA GLY A 190 12.96 6.54 -15.22
C GLY A 190 12.31 5.83 -14.02
N TYR A 191 13.11 5.15 -13.21
CA TYR A 191 12.66 4.48 -11.98
C TYR A 191 12.08 5.49 -10.97
N TYR A 192 12.81 6.56 -10.64
CA TYR A 192 12.38 7.56 -9.65
C TYR A 192 11.17 8.36 -10.12
N LYS A 193 11.03 8.62 -11.41
CA LYS A 193 9.79 9.14 -12.02
C LYS A 193 8.60 8.24 -11.68
N ASN A 194 8.66 6.98 -12.09
CA ASN A 194 7.55 6.04 -11.90
C ASN A 194 7.30 5.77 -10.41
N PHE A 195 8.34 5.69 -9.59
CA PHE A 195 8.25 5.52 -8.15
C PHE A 195 7.53 6.69 -7.48
N ASN A 196 7.97 7.93 -7.72
CA ASN A 196 7.36 9.11 -7.09
C ASN A 196 5.92 9.34 -7.57
N THR A 197 5.63 9.12 -8.86
CA THR A 197 4.26 9.19 -9.39
C THR A 197 3.36 8.15 -8.72
N PHE A 198 3.83 6.90 -8.57
CA PHE A 198 3.07 5.85 -7.89
C PHE A 198 2.78 6.21 -6.43
N GLN A 199 3.80 6.63 -5.67
CA GLN A 199 3.64 6.99 -4.26
C GLN A 199 2.65 8.16 -4.06
N LEU A 200 2.70 9.16 -4.94
CA LEU A 200 1.76 10.28 -4.91
C LEU A 200 0.33 9.80 -5.20
N LEU A 201 0.13 8.98 -6.23
CA LEU A 201 -1.18 8.43 -6.59
C LEU A 201 -1.75 7.56 -5.46
N GLU A 202 -0.93 6.71 -4.82
CA GLU A 202 -1.38 5.90 -3.68
C GLU A 202 -1.87 6.79 -2.54
N GLN A 203 -1.12 7.85 -2.20
CA GLN A 203 -1.50 8.79 -1.14
C GLN A 203 -2.78 9.57 -1.47
N LEU A 204 -2.92 10.05 -2.72
CA LEU A 204 -4.12 10.79 -3.14
C LEU A 204 -5.34 9.88 -3.20
N THR A 205 -5.18 8.65 -3.68
CA THR A 205 -6.28 7.68 -3.84
C THR A 205 -6.73 7.14 -2.48
N TYR A 206 -5.79 6.73 -1.62
CA TYR A 206 -6.10 5.98 -0.41
C TYR A 206 -5.86 6.75 0.90
N GLY A 207 -5.22 7.92 0.89
CA GLY A 207 -4.89 8.66 2.12
C GLY A 207 -6.12 9.09 2.93
N ARG A 208 -7.21 9.49 2.26
CA ARG A 208 -8.50 9.78 2.91
C ARG A 208 -9.17 8.50 3.42
N GLN A 209 -9.13 7.44 2.60
CA GLN A 209 -9.69 6.13 2.93
C GLN A 209 -8.98 5.49 4.13
N PHE A 210 -7.66 5.72 4.27
CA PHE A 210 -6.87 5.25 5.40
C PHE A 210 -7.50 5.69 6.73
N PHE A 211 -7.75 6.99 6.92
CA PHE A 211 -8.33 7.48 8.18
C PHE A 211 -9.76 6.96 8.39
N ALA A 212 -10.54 6.80 7.31
CA ALA A 212 -11.87 6.20 7.37
C ALA A 212 -11.84 4.78 7.95
N ASN A 213 -10.93 3.96 7.42
CA ASN A 213 -10.75 2.57 7.82
C ASN A 213 -10.15 2.49 9.22
N TYR A 214 -9.11 3.29 9.46
CA TYR A 214 -8.33 3.30 10.68
C TYR A 214 -9.19 3.56 11.92
N TYR A 215 -10.00 4.62 11.92
CA TYR A 215 -10.86 4.93 13.05
C TYR A 215 -11.93 3.85 13.31
N ARG A 216 -12.50 3.26 12.25
CA ARG A 216 -13.54 2.22 12.39
C ARG A 216 -12.96 0.91 12.91
N ASN A 217 -11.74 0.55 12.49
CA ASN A 217 -11.09 -0.68 12.91
C ASN A 217 -10.47 -0.61 14.31
N LEU A 218 -10.15 0.59 14.80
CA LEU A 218 -9.68 0.75 16.19
C LEU A 218 -10.67 0.20 17.22
N LEU A 219 -11.97 0.32 16.95
CA LEU A 219 -13.02 -0.18 17.84
C LEU A 219 -13.12 -1.72 17.85
N GLU A 220 -12.53 -2.39 16.86
CA GLU A 220 -12.48 -3.87 16.77
C GLU A 220 -11.35 -4.44 17.66
N PHE A 221 -10.56 -3.58 18.32
CA PHE A 221 -9.47 -4.01 19.22
C PHE A 221 -9.94 -4.87 20.40
N SER A 222 -11.16 -4.64 20.91
CA SER A 222 -11.71 -5.42 22.02
C SER A 222 -11.87 -6.90 21.69
N GLU A 223 -12.06 -7.23 20.41
CA GLU A 223 -12.19 -8.60 19.89
C GLU A 223 -10.88 -9.10 19.24
N SER A 224 -9.83 -8.27 19.26
CA SER A 224 -8.54 -8.57 18.63
C SER A 224 -7.50 -9.05 19.66
N LYS A 225 -6.45 -9.66 19.14
CA LYS A 225 -5.23 -10.01 19.88
C LYS A 225 -4.06 -9.20 19.35
N PHE A 226 -3.00 -9.11 20.14
CA PHE A 226 -1.80 -8.35 19.83
C PHE A 226 -0.69 -9.24 19.29
N ALA A 227 -0.55 -9.24 17.96
CA ALA A 227 0.36 -10.10 17.21
C ALA A 227 1.83 -9.96 17.63
N ASP A 228 2.28 -8.76 18.00
CA ASP A 228 3.68 -8.49 18.34
C ASP A 228 4.18 -9.32 19.53
N ARG A 229 3.27 -9.82 20.39
CA ARG A 229 3.63 -10.74 21.49
C ARG A 229 4.06 -12.13 21.00
N MET A 230 3.76 -12.46 19.75
CA MET A 230 4.20 -13.68 19.08
C MET A 230 5.55 -13.52 18.39
N PHE A 231 6.11 -12.31 18.34
CA PHE A 231 7.43 -12.11 17.75
C PHE A 231 8.49 -12.93 18.49
N GLU A 232 9.40 -13.52 17.70
CA GLU A 232 10.46 -14.43 18.15
C GLU A 232 9.96 -15.73 18.80
N LYS A 233 8.66 -16.06 18.69
CA LYS A 233 8.07 -17.27 19.29
C LYS A 233 8.04 -18.49 18.36
N PHE A 234 8.53 -18.34 17.13
CA PHE A 234 8.66 -19.40 16.12
C PHE A 234 10.11 -19.50 15.60
N GLN A 235 11.08 -19.28 16.48
CA GLN A 235 12.50 -19.38 16.13
C GLN A 235 12.85 -20.75 15.55
N GLY A 236 13.55 -20.75 14.43
CA GLY A 236 13.99 -21.97 13.74
C GLY A 236 12.88 -22.74 13.02
N VAL A 237 11.62 -22.27 13.08
CA VAL A 237 10.51 -22.84 12.30
C VAL A 237 10.54 -22.26 10.88
N PRO A 238 10.55 -23.09 9.83
CA PRO A 238 10.44 -22.60 8.46
C PRO A 238 9.08 -21.93 8.21
N ALA A 239 9.05 -20.92 7.33
CA ALA A 239 7.80 -20.29 6.90
C ALA A 239 7.71 -20.25 5.37
N ILE A 240 6.52 -20.55 4.84
CA ILE A 240 6.16 -20.47 3.43
C ILE A 240 5.22 -19.28 3.26
N ILE A 241 5.64 -18.30 2.45
CA ILE A 241 4.83 -17.16 2.04
C ILE A 241 4.24 -17.47 0.66
N CYS A 242 2.92 -17.59 0.59
CA CYS A 242 2.22 -17.88 -0.65
C CYS A 242 1.87 -16.58 -1.38
N GLY A 243 2.38 -16.43 -2.60
CA GLY A 243 1.87 -15.48 -3.58
C GLY A 243 0.67 -16.07 -4.34
N ALA A 244 0.04 -15.24 -5.17
CA ALA A 244 -1.14 -15.65 -5.96
C ALA A 244 -0.80 -15.92 -7.43
N GLY A 245 0.48 -15.92 -7.79
CA GLY A 245 0.96 -16.07 -9.17
C GLY A 245 0.65 -17.45 -9.76
N PRO A 246 0.55 -17.55 -11.10
CA PRO A 246 0.22 -18.81 -11.78
C PRO A 246 1.12 -19.99 -11.40
N SER A 247 2.41 -19.76 -11.09
CA SER A 247 3.32 -20.84 -10.71
C SER A 247 2.91 -21.61 -9.44
N LEU A 248 2.04 -21.04 -8.59
CA LEU A 248 1.49 -21.72 -7.41
C LEU A 248 0.79 -23.03 -7.76
N GLU A 249 0.16 -23.14 -8.93
CA GLU A 249 -0.57 -24.34 -9.38
C GLU A 249 0.32 -25.59 -9.39
N LYS A 250 1.59 -25.44 -9.75
CA LYS A 250 2.57 -26.53 -9.78
C LYS A 250 2.82 -27.14 -8.40
N ASN A 251 2.61 -26.36 -7.35
CA ASN A 251 3.06 -26.65 -5.99
C ASN A 251 1.94 -26.96 -4.99
N ARG A 252 0.65 -26.85 -5.36
CA ARG A 252 -0.46 -27.00 -4.41
C ARG A 252 -0.50 -28.34 -3.69
N ALA A 253 -0.35 -29.43 -4.43
CA ALA A 253 -0.37 -30.79 -3.86
C ALA A 253 0.80 -31.00 -2.87
N LEU A 254 1.96 -30.41 -3.17
CA LEU A 254 3.11 -30.47 -2.29
C LEU A 254 2.91 -29.61 -1.04
N LEU A 255 2.39 -28.39 -1.19
CA LEU A 255 2.09 -27.47 -0.10
C LEU A 255 1.13 -28.07 0.93
N GLU A 256 0.11 -28.83 0.51
CA GLU A 256 -0.80 -29.54 1.41
C GLU A 256 -0.03 -30.47 2.38
N THR A 257 1.03 -31.12 1.91
CA THR A 257 1.83 -32.06 2.72
C THR A 257 2.82 -31.37 3.66
N LEU A 258 3.03 -30.06 3.51
CA LEU A 258 4.03 -29.29 4.26
C LEU A 258 3.45 -28.54 5.46
N SER A 259 2.16 -28.69 5.75
CA SER A 259 1.52 -27.97 6.87
C SER A 259 2.13 -28.30 8.23
N ASP A 260 2.63 -29.52 8.43
CA ASP A 260 3.31 -29.87 9.68
C ASP A 260 4.83 -29.60 9.61
N HIS A 261 5.35 -29.05 8.52
CA HIS A 261 6.80 -28.81 8.34
C HIS A 261 7.19 -27.33 8.28
N ALA A 262 6.26 -26.45 7.90
CA ALA A 262 6.48 -25.02 7.83
C ALA A 262 5.19 -24.26 8.14
N LEU A 263 5.31 -23.08 8.77
CA LEU A 263 4.21 -22.13 8.83
C LEU A 263 3.83 -21.72 7.41
N VAL A 264 2.55 -21.58 7.13
CA VAL A 264 2.07 -21.21 5.80
C VAL A 264 1.24 -19.96 5.96
N ILE A 265 1.66 -18.91 5.27
CA ILE A 265 1.06 -17.60 5.35
C ILE A 265 0.58 -17.22 3.95
N ALA A 266 -0.70 -16.89 3.84
CA ALA A 266 -1.31 -16.44 2.59
C ALA A 266 -2.22 -15.23 2.86
N GLY A 267 -2.36 -14.32 1.91
CA GLY A 267 -3.23 -13.16 2.04
C GLY A 267 -3.80 -12.69 0.71
N GLY A 268 -4.93 -11.99 0.77
CA GLY A 268 -5.64 -11.53 -0.42
C GLY A 268 -5.93 -12.67 -1.40
N SER A 269 -5.52 -12.52 -2.66
CA SER A 269 -5.75 -13.51 -3.71
C SER A 269 -5.08 -14.88 -3.47
N SER A 270 -3.93 -14.92 -2.79
CA SER A 270 -3.17 -16.17 -2.60
C SER A 270 -3.92 -17.14 -1.69
N MET A 271 -4.59 -16.62 -0.66
CA MET A 271 -5.45 -17.39 0.23
C MET A 271 -6.61 -18.04 -0.54
N ASN A 272 -7.21 -17.34 -1.51
CA ASN A 272 -8.28 -17.91 -2.33
C ASN A 272 -7.75 -19.00 -3.28
N ALA A 273 -6.57 -18.80 -3.86
CA ALA A 273 -5.94 -19.78 -4.72
C ALA A 273 -5.58 -21.07 -3.95
N VAL A 274 -5.09 -20.94 -2.73
CA VAL A 274 -4.77 -22.06 -1.83
C VAL A 274 -6.04 -22.82 -1.40
N ASN A 275 -7.08 -22.10 -0.99
CA ASN A 275 -8.32 -22.70 -0.47
C ASN A 275 -9.16 -23.41 -1.54
N ALA A 276 -8.90 -23.17 -2.83
CA ALA A 276 -9.68 -23.74 -3.93
C ALA A 276 -9.69 -25.29 -3.93
N ASP A 277 -8.66 -25.92 -3.37
CA ASP A 277 -8.54 -27.38 -3.30
C ASP A 277 -8.91 -27.95 -1.91
N GLY A 278 -9.47 -27.12 -1.02
CA GLY A 278 -9.85 -27.50 0.35
C GLY A 278 -8.72 -27.44 1.37
N TRP A 279 -7.52 -27.05 0.96
CA TRP A 279 -6.38 -26.86 1.85
C TRP A 279 -6.41 -25.47 2.49
N LEU A 280 -6.09 -25.36 3.79
CA LEU A 280 -6.11 -24.10 4.54
C LEU A 280 -4.71 -23.75 5.06
N PRO A 281 -4.23 -22.51 4.86
CA PRO A 281 -2.96 -22.07 5.43
C PRO A 281 -3.10 -21.81 6.94
N HIS A 282 -1.97 -21.67 7.61
CA HIS A 282 -1.91 -21.40 9.05
C HIS A 282 -2.33 -19.98 9.41
N PHE A 283 -1.94 -19.01 8.58
CA PHE A 283 -2.24 -17.61 8.80
C PHE A 283 -2.73 -16.92 7.53
N GLY A 284 -3.68 -16.02 7.74
CA GLY A 284 -4.15 -15.02 6.80
C GLY A 284 -3.42 -13.69 6.95
N ILE A 285 -3.37 -12.89 5.89
CA ILE A 285 -2.97 -11.48 5.96
C ILE A 285 -4.07 -10.61 5.35
N ALA A 286 -4.43 -9.56 6.08
CA ALA A 286 -5.30 -8.48 5.61
C ALA A 286 -4.60 -7.14 5.85
N VAL A 287 -4.26 -6.42 4.78
CA VAL A 287 -3.70 -5.05 4.86
C VAL A 287 -4.35 -4.08 3.86
N ASP A 288 -5.01 -4.59 2.82
CA ASP A 288 -5.57 -3.77 1.74
C ASP A 288 -6.75 -2.89 2.22
N PRO A 289 -6.73 -1.57 1.92
CA PRO A 289 -7.74 -0.62 2.40
C PRO A 289 -9.01 -0.56 1.55
N ASN A 290 -9.11 -1.35 0.48
CA ASN A 290 -10.09 -1.17 -0.59
C ASN A 290 -11.16 -2.27 -0.63
N LEU A 291 -12.26 -1.99 -1.35
CA LEU A 291 -13.40 -2.90 -1.48
C LEU A 291 -13.03 -4.25 -2.13
N SER A 292 -11.99 -4.30 -2.97
CA SER A 292 -11.57 -5.57 -3.58
C SER A 292 -11.14 -6.61 -2.53
N GLN A 293 -10.62 -6.16 -1.38
CA GLN A 293 -10.31 -7.02 -0.25
C GLN A 293 -11.56 -7.67 0.35
N TYR A 294 -12.68 -6.94 0.42
CA TYR A 294 -13.96 -7.50 0.83
C TYR A 294 -14.42 -8.60 -0.13
N SER A 295 -14.38 -8.34 -1.44
CA SER A 295 -14.73 -9.35 -2.45
C SER A 295 -13.91 -10.63 -2.31
N ARG A 296 -12.59 -10.51 -2.11
CA ARG A 296 -11.68 -11.66 -1.95
C ARG A 296 -11.99 -12.44 -0.67
N LEU A 297 -12.10 -11.76 0.47
CA LEU A 297 -12.38 -12.41 1.76
C LEU A 297 -13.79 -13.00 1.84
N PHE A 298 -14.76 -12.43 1.13
CA PHE A 298 -16.10 -13.00 1.03
C PHE A 298 -16.08 -14.38 0.37
N MET A 299 -15.29 -14.52 -0.71
CA MET A 299 -15.15 -15.75 -1.50
C MET A 299 -14.17 -16.77 -0.89
N ASN A 300 -13.65 -16.49 0.30
CA ASN A 300 -12.75 -17.37 1.05
C ASN A 300 -13.50 -18.53 1.74
N GLN A 301 -12.83 -19.68 1.92
CA GLN A 301 -13.34 -20.85 2.65
C GLN A 301 -12.62 -21.14 4.00
N GLY A 302 -11.48 -20.52 4.25
CA GLY A 302 -10.71 -20.52 5.50
C GLY A 302 -11.31 -19.61 6.58
N TYR A 303 -12.53 -19.92 6.98
CA TYR A 303 -13.31 -19.10 7.92
C TYR A 303 -12.67 -18.92 9.30
N GLU A 304 -12.00 -19.96 9.81
CA GLU A 304 -11.37 -19.96 11.14
C GLU A 304 -9.88 -19.67 11.12
N VAL A 305 -9.30 -19.38 9.95
CA VAL A 305 -7.87 -19.05 9.84
C VAL A 305 -7.60 -17.74 10.58
N PRO A 306 -6.63 -17.66 11.51
CA PRO A 306 -6.22 -16.40 12.14
C PRO A 306 -5.62 -15.43 11.12
N TYR A 307 -5.93 -14.13 11.22
CA TYR A 307 -5.42 -13.12 10.29
C TYR A 307 -4.55 -12.09 10.99
N PHE A 308 -3.32 -11.92 10.49
CA PHE A 308 -2.56 -10.71 10.74
C PHE A 308 -3.18 -9.54 10.00
N PHE A 309 -3.40 -8.44 10.70
CA PHE A 309 -3.96 -7.25 10.07
C PHE A 309 -3.36 -5.94 10.58
N ARG A 310 -3.50 -4.91 9.74
CA ARG A 310 -3.30 -3.52 10.13
C ARG A 310 -4.62 -2.77 10.09
N ASN A 311 -4.73 -1.72 10.91
CA ASN A 311 -5.96 -0.93 11.02
C ASN A 311 -6.37 -0.19 9.74
N ARG A 312 -5.52 -0.16 8.70
CA ARG A 312 -5.86 0.39 7.40
C ARG A 312 -6.78 -0.48 6.54
N VAL A 313 -6.99 -1.76 6.91
CA VAL A 313 -7.85 -2.71 6.18
C VAL A 313 -9.26 -2.18 5.97
N PHE A 314 -9.91 -2.53 4.86
CA PHE A 314 -11.32 -2.19 4.67
C PHE A 314 -12.21 -2.79 5.80
N PRO A 315 -12.95 -1.98 6.58
CA PRO A 315 -13.58 -2.43 7.83
C PRO A 315 -14.58 -3.57 7.67
N GLU A 316 -15.37 -3.55 6.60
CA GLU A 316 -16.32 -4.61 6.30
C GLU A 316 -15.60 -5.93 5.97
N ALA A 317 -14.40 -5.86 5.39
CA ALA A 317 -13.59 -7.03 5.09
C ALA A 317 -13.01 -7.65 6.37
N LEU A 318 -12.56 -6.83 7.33
CA LEU A 318 -12.13 -7.29 8.66
C LEU A 318 -13.28 -7.98 9.40
N ARG A 319 -14.49 -7.41 9.38
CA ARG A 319 -15.68 -7.98 10.03
C ARG A 319 -16.17 -9.31 9.42
N LEU A 320 -15.78 -9.65 8.19
CA LEU A 320 -16.08 -10.97 7.61
C LEU A 320 -15.27 -12.09 8.28
N LEU A 321 -14.09 -11.79 8.80
CA LEU A 321 -13.18 -12.76 9.39
C LEU A 321 -13.75 -13.32 10.70
N HIS A 322 -13.75 -14.65 10.84
CA HIS A 322 -14.16 -15.34 12.07
C HIS A 322 -13.00 -15.94 12.85
N GLY A 323 -11.89 -16.26 12.20
CA GLY A 323 -10.64 -16.57 12.87
C GLY A 323 -10.16 -15.39 13.73
N GLU A 324 -9.14 -15.65 14.56
CA GLU A 324 -8.59 -14.63 15.45
C GLU A 324 -8.03 -13.43 14.67
N HIS A 325 -8.37 -12.22 15.12
CA HIS A 325 -7.85 -10.98 14.55
C HIS A 325 -6.53 -10.64 15.25
N LEU A 326 -5.41 -10.71 14.55
CA LEU A 326 -4.07 -10.49 15.09
C LEU A 326 -3.57 -9.11 14.67
N TYR A 327 -3.76 -8.11 15.53
CA TYR A 327 -3.32 -6.74 15.28
C TYR A 327 -1.80 -6.64 15.35
N VAL A 328 -1.20 -6.11 14.29
CA VAL A 328 0.24 -5.82 14.19
C VAL A 328 0.47 -4.32 14.38
N SER A 329 1.37 -3.92 15.28
CA SER A 329 1.57 -2.50 15.63
C SER A 329 2.16 -1.65 14.51
N GLY A 330 1.67 -0.42 14.37
CA GLY A 330 2.02 0.52 13.30
C GLY A 330 1.00 0.60 12.15
N SER A 331 1.33 1.39 11.11
CA SER A 331 0.38 1.66 10.01
C SER A 331 1.04 2.14 8.70
N GLY A 332 2.24 1.67 8.35
CA GLY A 332 2.86 1.98 7.05
C GLY A 332 3.13 3.47 6.81
N GLY A 333 3.67 4.16 7.81
CA GLY A 333 4.11 5.57 7.69
C GLY A 333 3.17 6.64 8.28
N TYR A 334 2.03 6.26 8.88
CA TYR A 334 1.13 7.20 9.55
C TYR A 334 1.36 7.22 11.07
N GLN A 335 1.85 8.35 11.59
CA GLN A 335 2.19 8.49 13.02
C GLN A 335 0.99 8.39 13.98
N VAL A 336 -0.24 8.54 13.48
CA VAL A 336 -1.46 8.43 14.27
C VAL A 336 -1.58 7.06 14.96
N ALA A 337 -1.05 6.00 14.35
CA ALA A 337 -1.09 4.67 14.96
C ALA A 337 -0.28 4.60 16.24
N ARG A 338 0.96 5.08 16.18
CA ARG A 338 1.85 5.15 17.33
C ARG A 338 1.25 5.98 18.47
N TRP A 339 0.58 7.09 18.14
CA TRP A 339 -0.09 7.89 19.16
C TRP A 339 -1.19 7.11 19.89
N PHE A 340 -2.07 6.41 19.16
CA PHE A 340 -3.11 5.59 19.79
C PHE A 340 -2.51 4.44 20.60
N GLU A 341 -1.50 3.76 20.07
CA GLU A 341 -0.79 2.68 20.76
C GLU A 341 -0.22 3.16 22.10
N GLU A 342 0.48 4.29 22.10
CA GLU A 342 1.00 4.91 23.32
C GLU A 342 -0.12 5.28 24.31
N GLN A 343 -1.24 5.84 23.83
CA GLN A 343 -2.38 6.19 24.68
C GLN A 343 -3.12 4.97 25.26
N LEU A 344 -3.07 3.83 24.56
CA LEU A 344 -3.67 2.56 24.98
C LEU A 344 -2.68 1.69 25.78
N GLY A 345 -1.41 2.09 25.89
CA GLY A 345 -0.37 1.31 26.55
C GLY A 345 0.02 0.05 25.76
N ILE A 346 -0.04 0.12 24.44
CA ILE A 346 0.39 -0.92 23.51
C ILE A 346 1.85 -0.64 23.15
N GLU A 347 2.74 -1.53 23.57
CA GLU A 347 4.17 -1.45 23.28
C GLU A 347 4.48 -2.21 21.98
N GLY A 348 4.35 -1.50 20.86
CA GLY A 348 4.60 -2.04 19.51
C GLY A 348 6.07 -2.03 19.08
N LYS A 349 6.43 -2.95 18.17
CA LYS A 349 7.71 -2.90 17.44
C LYS A 349 7.49 -2.36 16.02
N ASN A 350 8.35 -1.45 15.58
CA ASN A 350 8.34 -1.01 14.18
C ASN A 350 8.76 -2.16 13.27
N LEU A 351 7.89 -2.52 12.33
CA LEU A 351 8.22 -3.42 11.23
C LEU A 351 8.64 -2.60 10.01
N GLU A 352 9.76 -3.01 9.42
CA GLU A 352 10.12 -2.61 8.08
C GLU A 352 9.30 -3.45 7.10
N GLU A 353 8.26 -2.85 6.54
CA GLU A 353 7.31 -3.52 5.64
C GLU A 353 7.31 -2.88 4.26
N GLY A 354 7.04 -3.68 3.22
CA GLY A 354 6.79 -3.20 1.88
C GLY A 354 5.33 -2.83 1.65
N SER A 355 5.01 -2.38 0.43
CA SER A 355 3.70 -1.80 0.10
C SER A 355 2.59 -2.82 -0.21
N ASN A 356 2.83 -4.13 -0.05
CA ASN A 356 1.88 -5.18 -0.42
C ASN A 356 1.81 -6.31 0.63
N VAL A 357 0.85 -7.23 0.41
CA VAL A 357 0.56 -8.37 1.28
C VAL A 357 1.73 -9.35 1.43
N VAL A 358 2.50 -9.61 0.36
CA VAL A 358 3.63 -10.56 0.38
C VAL A 358 4.78 -10.00 1.19
N ASN A 359 5.16 -8.73 0.97
CA ASN A 359 6.23 -8.07 1.71
C ASN A 359 5.89 -7.97 3.20
N PHE A 360 4.62 -7.68 3.51
CA PHE A 360 4.15 -7.69 4.89
C PHE A 360 4.22 -9.11 5.50
N GLY A 361 3.90 -10.16 4.73
CA GLY A 361 4.05 -11.54 5.16
C GLY A 361 5.50 -11.96 5.43
N ILE A 362 6.45 -11.51 4.60
CA ILE A 362 7.89 -11.70 4.83
C ILE A 362 8.31 -11.01 6.14
N ALA A 363 7.90 -9.75 6.33
CA ALA A 363 8.20 -9.00 7.56
C ALA A 363 7.63 -9.68 8.81
N ILE A 364 6.38 -10.17 8.75
CA ILE A 364 5.77 -10.94 9.84
C ILE A 364 6.55 -12.22 10.11
N ALA A 365 6.83 -13.05 9.08
CA ALA A 365 7.54 -14.31 9.27
C ALA A 365 8.94 -14.09 9.87
N ALA A 366 9.65 -13.07 9.40
CA ALA A 366 10.91 -12.61 9.97
C ALA A 366 10.76 -12.23 11.45
N SER A 367 9.78 -11.41 11.80
CA SER A 367 9.53 -10.99 13.19
C SER A 367 9.07 -12.12 14.09
N LEU A 368 8.39 -13.15 13.57
CA LEU A 368 8.09 -14.37 14.31
C LEU A 368 9.34 -15.22 14.61
N GLY A 369 10.48 -14.93 13.95
CA GLY A 369 11.75 -15.66 14.08
C GLY A 369 11.91 -16.81 13.09
N CYS A 370 11.06 -16.88 12.05
CA CYS A 370 11.03 -18.02 11.14
C CYS A 370 12.31 -18.11 10.29
N SER A 371 12.80 -19.32 10.07
CA SER A 371 13.96 -19.56 9.21
C SER A 371 14.01 -21.00 8.69
N PRO A 372 14.21 -21.23 7.37
CA PRO A 372 14.19 -20.23 6.30
C PRO A 372 12.77 -19.68 6.03
N ILE A 373 12.70 -18.50 5.40
CA ILE A 373 11.48 -17.98 4.77
C ILE A 373 11.49 -18.39 3.30
N ILE A 374 10.42 -19.00 2.81
CA ILE A 374 10.32 -19.65 1.52
C ILE A 374 9.19 -18.98 0.73
N LEU A 375 9.50 -18.42 -0.44
CA LEU A 375 8.50 -17.78 -1.30
C LEU A 375 7.95 -18.80 -2.30
N VAL A 376 6.63 -18.93 -2.42
CA VAL A 376 5.99 -19.85 -3.39
C VAL A 376 4.87 -19.12 -4.11
N GLY A 377 4.85 -19.13 -5.44
CA GLY A 377 3.81 -18.47 -6.23
C GLY A 377 3.93 -16.93 -6.27
N VAL A 378 5.12 -16.38 -6.00
CA VAL A 378 5.41 -14.94 -6.03
C VAL A 378 6.00 -14.55 -7.40
N ASP A 379 5.20 -14.73 -8.46
CA ASP A 379 5.66 -14.59 -9.84
C ASP A 379 6.03 -13.14 -10.21
N MET A 380 5.27 -12.15 -9.72
CA MET A 380 5.50 -10.73 -10.04
C MET A 380 5.49 -10.44 -11.56
N ALA A 381 4.75 -11.23 -12.34
CA ALA A 381 4.67 -11.14 -13.79
C ALA A 381 3.36 -11.74 -14.33
N TYR A 382 3.05 -11.48 -15.59
CA TYR A 382 2.01 -12.19 -16.35
C TYR A 382 2.54 -13.54 -16.85
N THR A 383 2.80 -14.47 -15.93
CA THR A 383 3.26 -15.83 -16.27
C THR A 383 2.23 -16.54 -17.13
N GLU A 384 2.63 -17.03 -18.31
CA GLU A 384 1.73 -17.64 -19.30
C GLU A 384 0.52 -16.75 -19.67
N GLY A 385 0.70 -15.42 -19.62
CA GLY A 385 -0.36 -14.45 -19.92
C GLY A 385 -1.42 -14.29 -18.81
N LYS A 386 -1.20 -14.86 -17.62
CA LYS A 386 -2.11 -14.77 -16.47
C LYS A 386 -1.47 -14.00 -15.32
N SER A 387 -2.25 -13.20 -14.61
CA SER A 387 -1.81 -12.49 -13.40
C SER A 387 -1.98 -13.31 -12.12
N TYR A 388 -2.86 -14.31 -12.12
CA TYR A 388 -3.16 -15.11 -10.94
C TYR A 388 -3.38 -16.59 -11.30
N ALA A 389 -3.13 -17.46 -10.31
CA ALA A 389 -3.53 -18.87 -10.36
C ALA A 389 -5.06 -19.03 -10.43
N SER A 390 -5.52 -20.15 -10.97
CA SER A 390 -6.93 -20.52 -11.07
C SER A 390 -7.60 -20.68 -9.70
N GLY A 391 -8.94 -20.60 -9.65
CA GLY A 391 -9.73 -20.77 -8.41
C GLY A 391 -10.09 -19.48 -7.68
N ILE A 392 -9.64 -18.31 -8.16
CA ILE A 392 -10.14 -17.02 -7.67
C ILE A 392 -11.52 -16.74 -8.26
N LEU A 393 -12.54 -16.77 -7.39
CA LEU A 393 -13.93 -16.55 -7.78
C LEU A 393 -14.33 -15.07 -7.61
N PRO A 394 -15.07 -14.47 -8.57
CA PRO A 394 -15.58 -13.11 -8.45
C PRO A 394 -16.75 -13.04 -7.45
N HIS A 395 -16.93 -11.90 -6.79
CA HIS A 395 -18.06 -11.69 -5.90
C HIS A 395 -19.38 -11.55 -6.69
N PRO A 396 -20.43 -12.36 -6.42
CA PRO A 396 -21.67 -12.36 -7.22
C PRO A 396 -22.47 -11.05 -7.21
N ILE A 397 -22.33 -10.19 -6.21
CA ILE A 397 -23.02 -8.89 -6.19
C ILE A 397 -22.15 -7.71 -6.63
N LEU A 398 -20.83 -7.76 -6.38
CA LEU A 398 -19.92 -6.63 -6.55
C LEU A 398 -19.13 -6.71 -7.86
N ASP A 399 -18.84 -7.91 -8.36
CA ASP A 399 -17.96 -8.16 -9.51
C ASP A 399 -18.74 -8.72 -10.71
N LEU A 400 -19.69 -7.94 -11.24
CA LEU A 400 -20.65 -8.33 -12.30
C LEU A 400 -20.04 -8.52 -13.72
N GLY A 401 -18.81 -9.03 -13.83
CA GLY A 401 -18.20 -9.37 -15.12
C GLY A 401 -17.13 -8.39 -15.62
N LYS A 402 -16.34 -7.80 -14.72
CA LYS A 402 -15.09 -7.16 -15.15
C LYS A 402 -14.03 -8.25 -15.35
N LEU A 403 -13.52 -8.38 -16.57
CA LEU A 403 -12.13 -8.80 -16.77
C LEU A 403 -11.25 -8.01 -15.78
N PRO A 404 -10.16 -8.58 -15.22
CA PRO A 404 -9.21 -7.82 -14.42
C PRO A 404 -8.80 -6.59 -15.22
N LYS A 405 -9.41 -5.44 -14.88
CA LYS A 405 -9.04 -4.16 -15.45
C LYS A 405 -7.77 -3.77 -14.73
N THR A 406 -6.63 -4.20 -15.23
CA THR A 406 -5.48 -3.30 -15.30
C THR A 406 -5.83 -2.22 -16.33
N ARG A 407 -6.76 -1.34 -15.95
CA ARG A 407 -7.15 -0.15 -16.72
C ARG A 407 -7.07 1.07 -15.83
N SER A 408 -5.97 1.16 -15.11
CA SER A 408 -5.35 2.46 -14.96
C SER A 408 -4.62 2.74 -16.27
N VAL A 409 -4.85 3.91 -16.86
CA VAL A 409 -4.05 4.43 -17.99
C VAL A 409 -2.55 4.55 -17.59
N ASN A 410 -2.25 4.44 -16.29
CA ASN A 410 -0.94 4.63 -15.68
C ASN A 410 -0.24 3.32 -15.25
N GLU A 411 -0.80 2.13 -15.55
CA GLU A 411 -0.09 0.86 -15.33
C GLU A 411 0.73 0.51 -16.58
N GLN A 412 1.91 1.12 -16.72
CA GLN A 412 2.83 0.81 -17.81
C GLN A 412 3.29 -0.65 -17.69
N VAL A 413 2.95 -1.45 -18.70
CA VAL A 413 3.49 -2.79 -18.87
C VAL A 413 4.95 -2.66 -19.31
N VAL A 414 5.83 -3.43 -18.67
CA VAL A 414 7.26 -3.48 -18.95
C VAL A 414 7.63 -4.92 -19.25
N GLU A 415 8.57 -5.15 -20.16
CA GLU A 415 9.13 -6.47 -20.42
C GLU A 415 10.38 -6.70 -19.57
N LYS A 416 10.51 -7.89 -18.99
CA LYS A 416 11.69 -8.34 -18.26
C LYS A 416 11.94 -9.82 -18.55
N ASP A 417 13.15 -10.29 -18.29
CA ASP A 417 13.42 -11.72 -18.36
C ASP A 417 12.87 -12.43 -17.11
N ASP A 418 12.27 -13.59 -17.30
CA ASP A 418 11.85 -14.51 -16.26
C ASP A 418 13.05 -15.26 -15.65
N ILE A 419 12.80 -16.07 -14.62
CA ILE A 419 13.84 -16.88 -13.96
C ILE A 419 14.57 -17.89 -14.87
N ASN A 420 14.04 -18.13 -16.08
CA ASN A 420 14.63 -19.02 -17.09
C ASN A 420 15.25 -18.24 -18.27
N GLY A 421 15.25 -16.90 -18.23
CA GLY A 421 15.78 -16.04 -19.29
C GLY A 421 14.82 -15.78 -20.45
N ASN A 422 13.52 -16.09 -20.31
CA ASN A 422 12.51 -15.81 -21.33
C ASN A 422 11.83 -14.46 -21.06
N PRO A 423 11.49 -13.68 -22.10
CA PRO A 423 10.79 -12.41 -21.92
C PRO A 423 9.38 -12.63 -21.37
N VAL A 424 9.02 -11.87 -20.33
CA VAL A 424 7.71 -11.86 -19.69
C VAL A 424 7.25 -10.42 -19.43
N GLN A 425 5.94 -10.19 -19.54
CA GLN A 425 5.33 -8.92 -19.20
C GLN A 425 5.18 -8.77 -17.68
N THR A 426 5.52 -7.61 -17.14
CA THR A 426 5.39 -7.25 -15.73
C THR A 426 4.91 -5.79 -15.58
N LEU A 427 4.75 -5.34 -14.33
CA LEU A 427 4.28 -4.01 -13.95
C LEU A 427 5.29 -3.38 -12.99
N TRP A 428 5.39 -2.05 -13.00
CA TRP A 428 6.28 -1.32 -12.09
C TRP A 428 6.07 -1.65 -10.61
N LYS A 429 4.81 -1.83 -10.17
CA LYS A 429 4.50 -2.22 -8.79
C LYS A 429 5.08 -3.58 -8.39
N TRP A 430 5.17 -4.53 -9.33
CA TRP A 430 5.76 -5.85 -9.11
C TRP A 430 7.28 -5.81 -9.16
N ILE A 431 7.85 -4.91 -9.98
CA ILE A 431 9.29 -4.63 -9.92
C ILE A 431 9.67 -4.04 -8.56
N GLN A 432 8.89 -3.08 -8.04
CA GLN A 432 9.10 -2.52 -6.69
C GLN A 432 8.99 -3.58 -5.59
N GLU A 433 8.04 -4.50 -5.71
CA GLU A 433 7.91 -5.66 -4.83
C GLU A 433 9.21 -6.49 -4.81
N SER A 434 9.74 -6.86 -5.98
CA SER A 434 11.01 -7.58 -6.11
C SER A 434 12.20 -6.82 -5.53
N VAL A 435 12.31 -5.51 -5.81
CA VAL A 435 13.41 -4.66 -5.32
C VAL A 435 13.40 -4.58 -3.80
N TRP A 436 12.21 -4.42 -3.19
CA TRP A 436 12.09 -4.41 -1.74
C TRP A 436 12.54 -5.73 -1.11
N ILE A 437 12.14 -6.88 -1.68
CA ILE A 437 12.57 -8.19 -1.16
C ILE A 437 14.10 -8.33 -1.27
N SER A 438 14.68 -7.89 -2.38
CA SER A 438 16.13 -7.89 -2.59
C SER A 438 16.84 -7.05 -1.53
N GLN A 439 16.37 -5.82 -1.31
CA GLN A 439 16.92 -4.92 -0.30
C GLN A 439 16.78 -5.49 1.12
N PHE A 440 15.62 -6.06 1.45
CA PHE A 440 15.38 -6.71 2.75
C PHE A 440 16.38 -7.83 3.02
N CYS A 441 16.71 -8.65 2.01
CA CYS A 441 17.69 -9.73 2.14
C CYS A 441 19.13 -9.20 2.28
N ILE A 442 19.46 -8.09 1.60
CA ILE A 442 20.77 -7.45 1.69
C ILE A 442 20.98 -6.79 3.06
N THR A 443 19.97 -6.11 3.59
CA THR A 443 20.05 -5.42 4.89
C THR A 443 19.96 -6.37 6.09
N LYS A 444 19.39 -7.56 5.90
CA LYS A 444 19.21 -8.60 6.94
C LYS A 444 19.75 -9.96 6.50
N PRO A 445 21.07 -10.10 6.28
CA PRO A 445 21.67 -11.34 5.78
C PRO A 445 21.52 -12.54 6.75
N GLU A 446 21.23 -12.29 8.03
CA GLU A 446 20.94 -13.32 9.03
C GLU A 446 19.56 -14.01 8.84
N ILE A 447 18.68 -13.39 8.06
CA ILE A 447 17.36 -13.92 7.72
C ILE A 447 17.47 -14.65 6.37
N LYS A 448 17.49 -15.98 6.44
CA LYS A 448 17.57 -16.81 5.24
C LYS A 448 16.24 -16.81 4.48
N VAL A 449 16.22 -16.17 3.32
CA VAL A 449 15.10 -16.19 2.36
C VAL A 449 15.46 -17.08 1.16
N ILE A 450 14.52 -17.88 0.69
CA ILE A 450 14.66 -18.77 -0.47
C ILE A 450 13.49 -18.53 -1.42
N ASN A 451 13.77 -18.32 -2.70
CA ASN A 451 12.70 -18.22 -3.70
C ASN A 451 12.39 -19.61 -4.28
N ALA A 452 11.24 -20.18 -3.91
CA ALA A 452 10.72 -21.42 -4.47
C ALA A 452 9.56 -21.21 -5.46
N THR A 453 9.46 -20.00 -5.99
CA THR A 453 8.56 -19.68 -7.09
C THR A 453 9.13 -20.24 -8.40
N GLU A 454 8.34 -21.05 -9.11
CA GLU A 454 8.72 -21.73 -10.35
C GLU A 454 8.15 -21.01 -11.59
N GLY A 455 8.27 -19.68 -11.59
CA GLY A 455 7.86 -18.78 -12.66
C GLY A 455 8.16 -17.31 -12.32
N GLY A 456 7.86 -16.41 -13.27
CA GLY A 456 7.96 -14.97 -13.04
C GLY A 456 9.37 -14.38 -13.09
N ILE A 457 9.53 -13.13 -12.65
CA ILE A 457 10.77 -12.34 -12.83
C ILE A 457 11.88 -12.64 -11.80
N GLY A 458 11.60 -13.46 -10.77
CA GLY A 458 12.53 -13.75 -9.69
C GLY A 458 12.79 -12.57 -8.75
N VAL A 459 13.75 -12.74 -7.84
CA VAL A 459 14.17 -11.71 -6.87
C VAL A 459 15.69 -11.61 -6.93
N GLU A 460 16.22 -10.41 -7.15
CA GLU A 460 17.66 -10.19 -7.20
C GLU A 460 18.29 -10.48 -5.82
N ALA A 461 19.50 -11.05 -5.80
CA ALA A 461 20.19 -11.52 -4.60
C ALA A 461 19.55 -12.71 -3.84
N VAL A 462 18.43 -13.27 -4.30
CA VAL A 462 17.80 -14.47 -3.70
C VAL A 462 17.82 -15.63 -4.71
N PRO A 463 18.48 -16.77 -4.42
CA PRO A 463 18.54 -17.88 -5.35
C PRO A 463 17.16 -18.54 -5.54
N ASN A 464 16.85 -18.90 -6.78
CA ASN A 464 15.66 -19.67 -7.15
C ASN A 464 15.94 -21.18 -7.05
N VAL A 465 15.09 -21.90 -6.32
CA VAL A 465 15.21 -23.35 -6.04
C VAL A 465 13.82 -23.98 -6.01
N SER A 466 13.59 -25.14 -6.65
CA SER A 466 12.26 -25.77 -6.63
C SER A 466 11.73 -26.06 -5.22
N LEU A 467 10.41 -26.07 -5.03
CA LEU A 467 9.83 -26.35 -3.71
C LEU A 467 10.15 -27.79 -3.24
N GLU A 468 10.23 -28.75 -4.15
CA GLU A 468 10.62 -30.13 -3.85
C GLU A 468 12.07 -30.21 -3.32
N GLU A 469 12.99 -29.44 -3.91
CA GLU A 469 14.37 -29.36 -3.42
C GLU A 469 14.46 -28.65 -2.07
N VAL A 470 13.68 -27.59 -1.86
CA VAL A 470 13.56 -26.93 -0.55
C VAL A 470 13.05 -27.89 0.51
N LYS A 471 12.00 -28.66 0.22
CA LYS A 471 11.49 -29.70 1.12
C LYS A 471 12.57 -30.69 1.51
N ASN A 472 13.27 -31.23 0.51
CA ASN A 472 14.32 -32.23 0.72
C ASN A 472 15.52 -31.70 1.52
N ARG A 473 15.77 -30.39 1.49
CA ARG A 473 16.88 -29.76 2.22
C ARG A 473 16.51 -29.26 3.61
N TYR A 474 15.32 -28.67 3.77
CA TYR A 474 14.98 -27.85 4.93
C TYR A 474 13.74 -28.30 5.70
N LEU A 475 12.85 -29.11 5.11
CA LEU A 475 11.53 -29.43 5.67
C LEU A 475 11.39 -30.95 5.89
N LYS A 476 12.22 -31.54 6.77
CA LYS A 476 12.30 -33.01 6.92
C LYS A 476 11.50 -33.57 8.09
N THR A 477 11.59 -32.94 9.26
CA THR A 477 10.92 -33.42 10.47
C THR A 477 9.65 -32.60 10.73
N PRO A 478 8.47 -33.23 10.76
CA PRO A 478 7.23 -32.52 11.06
C PRO A 478 7.14 -32.15 12.54
N VAL A 479 6.48 -31.04 12.85
CA VAL A 479 6.16 -30.54 14.18
C VAL A 479 4.67 -30.21 14.21
N ASP A 480 3.99 -30.43 15.34
CA ASP A 480 2.59 -30.01 15.50
C ASP A 480 2.46 -28.48 15.55
N LEU A 481 2.48 -27.84 14.37
CA LEU A 481 2.39 -26.39 14.23
C LEU A 481 1.01 -25.87 14.63
N GLU A 482 -0.05 -26.65 14.47
CA GLU A 482 -1.40 -26.23 14.88
C GLU A 482 -1.49 -26.05 16.40
N ALA A 483 -0.89 -26.98 17.17
CA ALA A 483 -0.78 -26.85 18.62
C ALA A 483 0.03 -25.62 19.03
N LEU A 484 1.21 -25.42 18.40
CA LEU A 484 2.08 -24.29 18.68
C LEU A 484 1.38 -22.95 18.38
N ILE A 485 0.76 -22.82 17.20
CA ILE A 485 0.01 -21.63 16.79
C ILE A 485 -1.09 -21.33 17.79
N HIS A 486 -1.89 -22.33 18.16
CA HIS A 486 -2.99 -22.15 19.10
C HIS A 486 -2.50 -21.61 20.45
N VAL A 487 -1.44 -22.19 21.02
CA VAL A 487 -0.83 -21.68 22.26
C VAL A 487 -0.41 -20.22 22.10
N ARG A 488 0.38 -19.90 21.07
CA ARG A 488 0.92 -18.53 20.88
C ARG A 488 -0.18 -17.50 20.63
N VAL A 489 -1.21 -17.86 19.87
CA VAL A 489 -2.37 -16.99 19.60
C VAL A 489 -3.22 -16.82 20.85
N GLN A 490 -3.43 -17.86 21.66
CA GLN A 490 -4.20 -17.70 22.90
C GLN A 490 -3.49 -16.85 23.95
N GLU A 491 -2.16 -16.81 23.94
CA GLU A 491 -1.35 -16.00 24.86
C GLU A 491 -1.10 -14.56 24.39
N SER A 492 -1.38 -14.25 23.12
CA SER A 492 -1.12 -12.94 22.51
C SER A 492 -2.18 -11.86 22.82
N ILE A 493 -2.87 -11.95 23.95
CA ILE A 493 -3.84 -10.93 24.40
C ILE A 493 -3.17 -9.56 24.62
N PHE A 494 -3.92 -8.45 24.66
CA PHE A 494 -3.34 -7.14 25.03
C PHE A 494 -2.84 -7.10 26.49
N GLN A 495 -1.85 -6.24 26.79
CA GLN A 495 -1.32 -6.05 28.16
C GLN A 495 -2.39 -5.50 29.12
N LYS A 496 -3.13 -4.52 28.63
CA LYS A 496 -4.27 -3.89 29.31
C LYS A 496 -5.54 -4.27 28.57
N ILE A 497 -6.67 -4.24 29.28
CA ILE A 497 -7.97 -4.35 28.63
C ILE A 497 -8.11 -3.15 27.70
N VAL A 498 -8.21 -3.42 26.40
CA VAL A 498 -8.49 -2.42 25.37
C VAL A 498 -9.95 -2.61 24.98
N ASP A 499 -10.86 -2.08 25.79
CA ASP A 499 -12.28 -2.07 25.44
C ASP A 499 -12.61 -0.94 24.47
N SER A 500 -13.76 -1.07 23.80
CA SER A 500 -14.20 -0.11 22.78
C SER A 500 -14.48 1.28 23.34
N GLU A 501 -14.87 1.43 24.62
CA GLU A 501 -15.14 2.73 25.22
C GLU A 501 -13.84 3.47 25.56
N VAL A 502 -12.81 2.76 26.04
CA VAL A 502 -11.46 3.31 26.23
C VAL A 502 -10.90 3.81 24.90
N VAL A 503 -11.06 3.04 23.82
CA VAL A 503 -10.69 3.48 22.47
C VAL A 503 -11.48 4.73 22.06
N ALA A 504 -12.80 4.72 22.26
CA ALA A 504 -13.68 5.85 21.96
C ALA A 504 -13.26 7.12 22.70
N ASP A 505 -12.88 7.01 23.98
CA ASP A 505 -12.35 8.11 24.77
C ASP A 505 -11.05 8.68 24.21
N LYS A 506 -10.13 7.82 23.76
CA LYS A 506 -8.90 8.30 23.08
C LYS A 506 -9.20 8.97 21.75
N MET A 507 -10.21 8.50 21.01
CA MET A 507 -10.66 9.17 19.79
C MET A 507 -11.25 10.55 20.09
N ARG A 508 -12.08 10.70 21.14
CA ARG A 508 -12.61 12.00 21.59
C ARG A 508 -11.48 12.96 21.99
N LEU A 509 -10.48 12.47 22.73
CA LEU A 509 -9.30 13.24 23.11
C LEU A 509 -8.53 13.78 21.88
N LEU A 510 -8.33 12.93 20.87
CA LEU A 510 -7.68 13.34 19.62
C LEU A 510 -8.53 14.38 18.86
N ALA A 511 -9.84 14.17 18.78
CA ALA A 511 -10.77 15.09 18.13
C ALA A 511 -10.76 16.48 18.81
N ASP A 512 -10.67 16.53 20.13
CA ASP A 512 -10.56 17.81 20.86
C ASP A 512 -9.23 18.53 20.61
N SER A 513 -8.11 17.79 20.53
CA SER A 513 -6.83 18.37 20.11
C SER A 513 -6.87 18.86 18.65
N LEU A 514 -7.55 18.14 17.74
CA LEU A 514 -7.78 18.58 16.35
C LEU A 514 -8.62 19.86 16.29
N LYS A 515 -9.65 20.01 17.15
CA LYS A 515 -10.44 21.26 17.23
C LYS A 515 -9.56 22.45 17.66
N LYS A 516 -8.64 22.25 18.60
CA LYS A 516 -7.66 23.27 18.98
C LYS A 516 -6.71 23.60 17.83
N CYS A 517 -6.15 22.59 17.15
CA CYS A 517 -5.31 22.80 15.96
C CYS A 517 -6.04 23.60 14.87
N LYS A 518 -7.31 23.27 14.59
CA LYS A 518 -8.18 24.00 13.65
C LYS A 518 -8.35 25.47 14.04
N ARG A 519 -8.50 25.75 15.34
CA ARG A 519 -8.57 27.12 15.88
C ARG A 519 -7.24 27.86 15.67
N HIS A 520 -6.11 27.27 16.06
CA HIS A 520 -4.78 27.85 15.85
C HIS A 520 -4.51 28.14 14.36
N CYS A 521 -4.85 27.21 13.46
CA CYS A 521 -4.73 27.45 12.01
C CYS A 521 -5.61 28.61 11.54
N SER A 522 -6.81 28.79 12.10
CA SER A 522 -7.68 29.91 11.74
C SER A 522 -7.08 31.25 12.16
N ILE A 523 -6.51 31.33 13.37
CA ILE A 523 -5.81 32.53 13.85
C ILE A 523 -4.59 32.82 12.98
N LEU A 524 -3.80 31.79 12.62
CA LEU A 524 -2.66 31.95 11.72
C LEU A 524 -3.07 32.46 10.34
N ILE A 525 -4.15 31.94 9.77
CA ILE A 525 -4.69 32.44 8.49
C ILE A 525 -5.06 33.94 8.61
N GLU A 526 -5.75 34.33 9.68
CA GLU A 526 -6.09 35.74 9.93
C GLU A 526 -4.84 36.62 10.06
N GLU A 527 -3.83 36.17 10.79
CA GLU A 527 -2.57 36.90 10.96
C GLU A 527 -1.77 37.01 9.64
N PHE A 528 -1.69 35.94 8.85
CA PHE A 528 -1.01 36.00 7.54
C PHE A 528 -1.78 36.82 6.51
N ASN A 529 -3.12 36.89 6.57
CA ASN A 529 -3.89 37.84 5.75
C ASN A 529 -3.57 39.29 6.11
N LYS A 530 -3.46 39.62 7.41
CA LYS A 530 -3.03 40.97 7.84
C LYS A 530 -1.61 41.29 7.35
N ILE A 531 -0.70 40.32 7.42
CA ILE A 531 0.67 40.48 6.89
C ILE A 531 0.63 40.71 5.37
N LEU A 532 -0.22 39.97 4.65
CA LEU A 532 -0.39 40.10 3.21
C LEU A 532 -0.85 41.51 2.83
N GLU A 533 -1.90 42.01 3.49
CA GLU A 533 -2.42 43.38 3.30
C GLU A 533 -1.33 44.43 3.57
N VAL A 534 -0.52 44.26 4.63
CA VAL A 534 0.59 45.18 4.94
C VAL A 534 1.67 45.13 3.87
N ILE A 535 2.04 43.95 3.37
CA ILE A 535 3.04 43.81 2.30
C ILE A 535 2.55 44.48 1.01
N GLU A 536 1.28 44.28 0.65
CA GLU A 536 0.68 44.87 -0.55
C GLU A 536 0.62 46.40 -0.47
N GLN A 537 0.23 46.94 0.70
CA GLN A 537 0.01 48.38 0.92
C GLN A 537 1.28 49.18 1.28
N SER A 538 2.38 48.51 1.66
CA SER A 538 3.61 49.16 2.11
C SER A 538 4.67 49.22 1.00
N ASP A 539 5.35 50.37 0.88
CA ASP A 539 6.61 50.52 0.11
C ASP A 539 7.85 50.13 0.93
N GLN A 540 7.68 49.68 2.18
CA GLN A 540 8.80 49.29 3.02
C GLN A 540 9.36 47.92 2.60
N GLU A 541 10.68 47.89 2.37
CA GLU A 541 11.42 46.68 1.99
C GLU A 541 11.37 45.56 3.06
N ASN A 542 10.99 45.81 4.33
CA ASN A 542 11.08 44.80 5.40
C ASN A 542 9.99 44.90 6.49
N PRO A 543 8.73 44.52 6.19
CA PRO A 543 7.72 44.34 7.23
C PRO A 543 8.09 43.19 8.19
N LYS A 544 7.67 43.27 9.45
CA LYS A 544 7.85 42.18 10.44
C LYS A 544 7.05 40.95 9.97
N LEU A 545 7.74 40.02 9.31
CA LEU A 545 7.19 38.84 8.61
C LEU A 545 6.40 37.85 9.48
N ILE A 546 6.51 37.96 10.81
CA ILE A 546 5.79 37.12 11.77
C ILE A 546 5.37 38.02 12.93
N THR A 547 4.06 38.14 13.17
CA THR A 547 3.53 38.85 14.34
C THR A 547 3.83 38.06 15.62
N ASP A 548 3.91 38.73 16.76
CA ASP A 548 4.15 38.04 18.04
C ASP A 548 3.01 37.04 18.36
N ILE A 549 1.80 37.36 17.87
CA ILE A 549 0.62 36.48 17.89
C ILE A 549 0.89 35.23 17.03
N ALA A 550 1.27 35.39 15.77
CA ALA A 550 1.57 34.26 14.89
C ALA A 550 2.68 33.36 15.46
N LEU A 551 3.72 33.93 16.06
CA LEU A 551 4.79 33.17 16.70
C LEU A 551 4.31 32.37 17.92
N GLN A 552 3.44 32.97 18.74
CA GLN A 552 2.83 32.29 19.88
C GLN A 552 1.89 31.16 19.43
N GLU A 553 1.03 31.42 18.45
CA GLU A 553 0.10 30.43 17.90
C GLU A 553 0.82 29.26 17.24
N LEU A 554 1.92 29.51 16.52
CA LEU A 554 2.78 28.46 15.98
C LEU A 554 3.34 27.55 17.07
N LYS A 555 3.78 28.12 18.20
CA LYS A 555 4.27 27.32 19.35
C LYS A 555 3.16 26.46 19.94
N LEU A 556 1.96 27.01 20.12
CA LEU A 556 0.81 26.29 20.64
C LEU A 556 0.38 25.17 19.70
N LEU A 557 0.27 25.46 18.39
CA LEU A 557 -0.05 24.48 17.36
C LEU A 557 0.93 23.30 17.38
N ASN A 558 2.23 23.57 17.41
CA ASN A 558 3.26 22.51 17.42
C ASN A 558 3.28 21.68 18.71
N GLN A 559 2.69 22.17 19.80
CA GLN A 559 2.59 21.47 21.08
C GLN A 559 1.38 20.53 21.16
N GLU A 560 0.34 20.77 20.36
CA GLU A 560 -0.86 19.95 20.35
C GLU A 560 -0.58 18.49 19.93
N ALA A 561 -1.21 17.56 20.61
CA ALA A 561 -1.04 16.13 20.36
C ALA A 561 -1.46 15.74 18.94
N ALA A 562 -2.57 16.29 18.46
CA ALA A 562 -3.07 16.06 17.09
C ALA A 562 -2.13 16.63 16.02
N PHE A 563 -1.38 17.69 16.32
CA PHE A 563 -0.38 18.19 15.39
C PHE A 563 0.72 17.16 15.19
N LYS A 564 1.29 16.65 16.28
CA LYS A 564 2.35 15.62 16.23
C LYS A 564 1.84 14.31 15.62
N ALA A 565 0.64 13.88 15.98
CA ALA A 565 0.09 12.59 15.55
C ALA A 565 -0.37 12.58 14.08
N ILE A 566 -0.87 13.72 13.56
CA ILE A 566 -1.49 13.79 12.22
C ILE A 566 -0.87 14.90 11.39
N LEU A 567 -0.98 16.16 11.85
CA LEU A 567 -0.73 17.32 10.98
C LEU A 567 0.74 17.48 10.59
N ALA A 568 1.68 17.04 11.42
CA ALA A 568 3.12 17.13 11.15
C ALA A 568 3.48 16.45 9.82
N ARG A 569 2.95 15.26 9.57
CA ARG A 569 3.20 14.53 8.32
C ARG A 569 2.59 15.23 7.10
N PHE A 570 1.34 15.68 7.22
CA PHE A 570 0.70 16.46 6.15
C PHE A 570 1.41 17.78 5.89
N ASN A 571 1.90 18.42 6.94
CA ASN A 571 2.67 19.64 6.88
C ASN A 571 4.01 19.44 6.18
N GLU A 572 4.75 18.37 6.50
CA GLU A 572 5.97 17.97 5.81
C GLU A 572 5.70 17.69 4.33
N SER A 573 4.66 16.90 4.01
CA SER A 573 4.27 16.63 2.62
C SER A 573 3.97 17.92 1.88
N PHE A 574 3.17 18.82 2.46
CA PHE A 574 2.86 20.12 1.87
C PHE A 574 4.13 20.92 1.58
N LEU A 575 5.06 20.99 2.53
CA LEU A 575 6.34 21.69 2.36
C LEU A 575 7.26 21.00 1.35
N SER A 576 7.20 19.67 1.23
CA SER A 576 7.96 18.92 0.23
C SER A 576 7.43 19.16 -1.19
N PHE A 577 6.12 19.31 -1.36
CA PHE A 577 5.50 19.56 -2.67
C PHE A 577 5.57 21.03 -3.08
N TYR A 578 5.21 21.95 -2.18
CA TYR A 578 5.09 23.38 -2.49
C TYR A 578 6.24 24.24 -1.95
N GLY A 579 6.97 23.76 -0.94
CA GLY A 579 7.99 24.55 -0.26
C GLY A 579 9.34 24.60 -0.96
N ARG A 580 9.73 23.62 -1.78
CA ARG A 580 11.01 23.64 -2.51
C ARG A 580 10.97 24.44 -3.80
N GLU A 581 9.83 24.52 -4.50
CA GLU A 581 9.68 25.44 -5.64
C GLU A 581 9.96 26.90 -5.26
N ASP A 582 9.50 27.33 -4.08
CA ASP A 582 9.80 28.67 -3.56
C ASP A 582 11.18 28.75 -2.89
N MET A 583 11.58 27.76 -2.07
CA MET A 583 12.86 27.82 -1.32
C MET A 583 14.12 27.71 -2.20
N GLU A 584 14.06 27.02 -3.34
CA GLU A 584 15.17 26.97 -4.30
C GLU A 584 15.34 28.29 -5.05
N SER A 585 14.26 29.07 -5.25
CA SER A 585 14.38 30.48 -5.65
C SER A 585 15.06 31.30 -4.54
N PHE A 586 14.72 31.05 -3.27
CA PHE A 586 15.24 31.80 -2.12
C PHE A 586 16.75 31.70 -1.87
N TYR A 587 17.37 30.53 -2.04
CA TYR A 587 18.79 30.34 -1.72
C TYR A 587 19.74 30.82 -2.83
N LYS A 588 19.28 30.83 -4.08
CA LYS A 588 20.08 31.28 -5.23
C LYS A 588 20.09 32.79 -5.41
N GLU A 589 19.23 33.51 -4.69
CA GLU A 589 18.94 34.93 -4.86
C GLU A 589 19.65 35.88 -3.87
N GLN A 590 20.71 35.45 -3.17
CA GLN A 590 21.50 36.40 -2.36
C GLN A 590 22.33 37.42 -3.19
N ASP A 591 22.36 37.31 -4.52
CA ASP A 591 23.19 38.16 -5.41
C ASP A 591 22.38 38.94 -6.47
N LYS A 592 21.04 38.82 -6.51
CA LYS A 592 20.16 39.62 -7.40
C LYS A 592 19.29 40.56 -6.58
N ARG A 593 19.20 41.83 -7.00
CA ARG A 593 18.21 42.80 -6.50
C ARG A 593 16.81 42.32 -6.89
N ILE A 594 16.26 41.39 -6.14
CA ILE A 594 14.84 41.06 -6.18
C ILE A 594 14.17 41.88 -5.09
N ASP A 595 13.01 42.43 -5.43
CA ASP A 595 12.20 43.20 -4.49
C ASP A 595 11.85 42.32 -3.29
N GLN A 596 12.38 42.68 -2.13
CA GLN A 596 12.15 41.99 -0.87
C GLN A 596 10.63 41.88 -0.56
N LYS A 597 9.82 42.77 -1.13
CA LYS A 597 8.35 42.73 -1.11
C LYS A 597 7.77 41.48 -1.79
N GLU A 598 8.23 41.14 -3.01
CA GLU A 598 7.76 39.96 -3.77
C GLU A 598 8.08 38.65 -3.06
N ILE A 599 9.29 38.58 -2.50
CA ILE A 599 9.73 37.50 -1.62
C ILE A 599 8.79 37.31 -0.42
N ASN A 600 8.47 38.42 0.25
CA ASN A 600 7.64 38.40 1.44
C ASN A 600 6.18 38.05 1.08
N LEU A 601 5.70 38.49 -0.08
CA LEU A 601 4.38 38.18 -0.62
C LEU A 601 4.22 36.68 -0.86
N ARG A 602 5.15 36.05 -1.59
CA ARG A 602 5.10 34.60 -1.87
C ARG A 602 5.17 33.76 -0.61
N ARG A 603 6.08 34.10 0.32
CA ARG A 603 6.18 33.43 1.63
C ARG A 603 4.87 33.49 2.39
N THR A 604 4.20 34.64 2.37
CA THR A 604 2.93 34.85 3.06
C THR A 604 1.81 34.05 2.40
N GLN A 605 1.70 34.08 1.08
CA GLN A 605 0.73 33.30 0.31
C GLN A 605 0.91 31.78 0.48
N LEU A 606 2.15 31.29 0.50
CA LEU A 606 2.46 29.89 0.75
C LEU A 606 2.03 29.47 2.16
N ASN A 607 2.29 30.31 3.17
CA ASN A 607 1.83 30.05 4.53
C ASN A 607 0.29 30.06 4.64
N LEU A 608 -0.40 30.95 3.93
CA LEU A 608 -1.87 30.92 3.85
C LEU A 608 -2.37 29.58 3.30
N LYS A 609 -1.88 29.16 2.13
CA LYS A 609 -2.23 27.86 1.52
C LYS A 609 -1.97 26.71 2.49
N ARG A 610 -0.82 26.73 3.17
CA ARG A 610 -0.41 25.74 4.17
C ARG A 610 -1.41 25.64 5.32
N TYR A 611 -1.77 26.74 5.98
CA TYR A 611 -2.68 26.69 7.13
C TYR A 611 -4.13 26.44 6.72
N HIS A 612 -4.56 26.84 5.53
CA HIS A 612 -5.84 26.41 4.95
C HIS A 612 -5.89 24.90 4.76
N PHE A 613 -4.84 24.31 4.18
CA PHE A 613 -4.71 22.87 4.02
C PHE A 613 -4.76 22.13 5.36
N LEU A 614 -3.94 22.53 6.34
CA LEU A 614 -3.95 21.90 7.67
C LEU A 614 -5.30 22.04 8.39
N LYS A 615 -5.98 23.18 8.25
CA LYS A 615 -7.33 23.39 8.78
C LYS A 615 -8.35 22.43 8.15
N ALA A 616 -8.24 22.14 6.85
CA ALA A 616 -9.09 21.18 6.16
C ALA A 616 -8.83 19.75 6.65
N VAL A 617 -7.56 19.35 6.83
CA VAL A 617 -7.17 18.06 7.42
C VAL A 617 -7.77 17.88 8.81
N CYS A 618 -7.76 18.93 9.65
CA CYS A 618 -8.43 18.91 10.95
C CYS A 618 -9.93 18.65 10.83
N LYS A 619 -10.64 19.41 9.97
CA LYS A 619 -12.10 19.31 9.78
C LYS A 619 -12.49 17.88 9.40
N GLU A 620 -11.84 17.33 8.37
CA GLU A 620 -12.10 15.98 7.86
C GLU A 620 -11.90 14.89 8.92
N ASN A 621 -10.81 14.97 9.70
CA ASN A 621 -10.54 13.99 10.75
C ASN A 621 -11.54 14.07 11.91
N ILE A 622 -11.94 15.28 12.33
CA ILE A 622 -12.97 15.47 13.36
C ILE A 622 -14.29 14.83 12.91
N GLU A 623 -14.73 15.13 11.69
CA GLU A 623 -15.99 14.59 11.14
C GLU A 623 -15.95 13.05 11.12
N ARG A 624 -14.85 12.44 10.65
CA ARG A 624 -14.70 10.99 10.61
C ARG A 624 -14.72 10.33 11.98
N ILE A 625 -14.02 10.90 12.96
CA ILE A 625 -14.03 10.41 14.34
C ILE A 625 -15.47 10.45 14.89
N MET A 626 -16.16 11.59 14.76
CA MET A 626 -17.50 11.75 15.31
C MET A 626 -18.53 10.82 14.65
N THR A 627 -18.45 10.64 13.33
CA THR A 627 -19.30 9.68 12.59
C THR A 627 -19.04 8.25 13.05
N THR A 628 -17.78 7.87 13.20
CA THR A 628 -17.39 6.52 13.68
C THR A 628 -17.96 6.24 15.07
N LEU A 629 -17.82 7.18 16.01
CA LEU A 629 -18.36 7.04 17.36
C LEU A 629 -19.90 6.95 17.39
N LYS A 630 -20.58 7.64 16.46
CA LYS A 630 -22.03 7.55 16.31
C LYS A 630 -22.46 6.18 15.79
N GLU A 631 -21.77 5.66 14.76
CA GLU A 631 -22.02 4.32 14.21
C GLU A 631 -21.84 3.23 15.27
N ASP A 632 -20.77 3.31 16.04
CA ASP A 632 -20.45 2.34 17.10
C ASP A 632 -21.53 2.29 18.18
N ARG A 633 -21.96 3.47 18.66
CA ARG A 633 -23.05 3.56 19.64
C ARG A 633 -24.33 2.91 19.15
N ILE A 634 -24.67 3.07 17.87
CA ILE A 634 -25.85 2.42 17.27
C ILE A 634 -25.69 0.89 17.29
N ARG A 635 -24.51 0.37 16.94
CA ARG A 635 -24.24 -1.08 16.99
C ARG A 635 -24.34 -1.63 18.41
N HIS A 636 -23.83 -0.90 19.40
CA HIS A 636 -23.90 -1.33 20.79
C HIS A 636 -25.36 -1.46 21.26
N LEU A 637 -26.20 -0.46 20.97
CA LEU A 637 -27.64 -0.47 21.29
C LEU A 637 -28.39 -1.65 20.64
N ILE A 638 -28.06 -1.98 19.39
CA ILE A 638 -28.63 -3.15 18.69
C ILE A 638 -28.24 -4.45 19.40
N THR A 639 -26.98 -4.56 19.81
CA THR A 639 -26.43 -5.77 20.44
C THR A 639 -27.03 -6.00 21.83
N GLU A 640 -27.11 -4.95 22.66
CA GLU A 640 -27.75 -5.00 23.98
C GLU A 640 -29.25 -5.36 23.86
N GLY A 641 -29.96 -4.73 22.92
CA GLY A 641 -31.38 -5.01 22.67
C GLY A 641 -31.67 -6.45 22.24
N LEU A 642 -30.73 -7.11 21.55
CA LEU A 642 -30.88 -8.51 21.14
C LEU A 642 -30.47 -9.51 22.22
N SER A 643 -29.44 -9.21 23.00
CA SER A 643 -29.02 -10.03 24.14
C SER A 643 -30.13 -10.19 25.17
N SER A 644 -30.94 -9.15 25.38
CA SER A 644 -32.10 -9.18 26.29
C SER A 644 -33.29 -9.98 25.75
N GLN A 645 -33.51 -10.00 24.42
CA GLN A 645 -34.59 -10.77 23.79
C GLN A 645 -34.28 -12.27 23.61
N HIS A 646 -33.00 -12.64 23.54
CA HIS A 646 -32.56 -14.03 23.31
C HIS A 646 -32.22 -14.79 24.60
N ALA A 647 -32.26 -14.12 25.76
CA ALA A 647 -32.09 -14.75 27.07
C ALA A 647 -33.22 -15.74 27.43
N ASP A 648 -34.40 -15.63 26.77
CA ASP A 648 -35.60 -16.43 27.08
C ASP A 648 -35.79 -17.68 26.19
N LYS A 649 -34.85 -18.01 25.29
CA LYS A 649 -34.92 -19.23 24.45
C LYS A 649 -34.03 -20.33 25.01
N GLU A 650 -34.67 -21.38 25.53
CA GLU A 650 -34.13 -22.67 26.01
C GLU A 650 -32.61 -22.76 26.22
N ASP A 651 -32.28 -22.92 27.50
CA ASP A 651 -30.96 -23.09 28.12
C ASP A 651 -30.22 -24.34 27.61
N VAL A 652 -29.81 -24.32 26.35
CA VAL A 652 -28.91 -25.30 25.76
C VAL A 652 -27.49 -24.73 25.88
N ASN A 653 -26.69 -25.34 26.76
CA ASN A 653 -25.26 -25.09 26.80
C ASN A 653 -24.59 -25.77 25.58
N ASP A 654 -24.25 -25.00 24.53
CA ASP A 654 -23.62 -25.52 23.30
C ASP A 654 -22.32 -26.28 23.61
N VAL A 655 -21.54 -25.80 24.60
CA VAL A 655 -20.33 -26.48 25.08
C VAL A 655 -20.68 -27.83 25.69
N GLN A 656 -21.77 -27.96 26.44
CA GLN A 656 -22.18 -29.24 27.02
C GLN A 656 -22.48 -30.28 25.94
N LYS A 657 -23.22 -29.91 24.89
CA LYS A 657 -23.47 -30.77 23.72
C LYS A 657 -22.20 -31.14 22.96
N ALA A 658 -21.21 -30.25 22.97
CA ALA A 658 -19.90 -30.51 22.38
C ALA A 658 -19.09 -31.50 23.23
N LEU A 659 -19.07 -31.31 24.56
CA LEU A 659 -18.44 -32.22 25.52
C LEU A 659 -19.05 -33.63 25.47
N GLU A 660 -20.37 -33.74 25.33
CA GLU A 660 -21.05 -35.03 25.12
C GLU A 660 -20.55 -35.75 23.85
N ARG A 661 -20.26 -35.02 22.77
CA ARG A 661 -19.67 -35.64 21.56
C ARG A 661 -18.20 -35.98 21.71
N ILE A 662 -17.44 -35.20 22.48
CA ILE A 662 -16.06 -35.58 22.82
C ILE A 662 -16.07 -36.92 23.57
N SER A 663 -17.08 -37.19 24.40
CA SER A 663 -17.19 -38.47 25.12
C SER A 663 -17.34 -39.71 24.22
N CYS A 664 -17.69 -39.54 22.93
CA CYS A 664 -17.69 -40.61 21.94
C CYS A 664 -16.28 -41.01 21.47
N GLN A 665 -15.26 -40.20 21.77
CA GLN A 665 -13.85 -40.58 21.60
C GLN A 665 -13.31 -41.15 22.90
N THR A 666 -12.86 -42.39 22.85
CA THR A 666 -12.11 -43.03 23.93
C THR A 666 -10.65 -43.14 23.54
N TYR A 667 -9.75 -42.95 24.50
CA TYR A 667 -8.34 -43.17 24.30
C TYR A 667 -7.70 -43.75 25.56
N GLU A 668 -6.74 -44.64 25.35
CA GLU A 668 -5.93 -45.25 26.38
C GLU A 668 -4.47 -44.98 26.03
N VAL A 669 -3.70 -44.43 26.97
CA VAL A 669 -2.26 -44.22 26.80
C VAL A 669 -1.58 -44.85 28.01
N ASN A 670 -0.71 -45.82 27.77
CA ASN A 670 0.15 -46.43 28.79
C ASN A 670 1.63 -46.19 28.45
N GLU A 671 2.55 -46.74 29.25
CA GLU A 671 4.00 -46.50 29.06
C GLU A 671 4.56 -46.98 27.72
N ASN A 672 3.91 -47.95 27.06
CA ASN A 672 4.44 -48.62 25.86
C ASN A 672 3.53 -48.51 24.63
N ALA A 673 2.28 -48.05 24.78
CA ALA A 673 1.30 -48.04 23.69
C ALA A 673 0.19 -47.02 23.90
N PHE A 674 -0.51 -46.71 22.82
CA PHE A 674 -1.75 -45.95 22.83
C PHE A 674 -2.81 -46.61 21.94
N ARG A 675 -4.08 -46.39 22.28
CA ARG A 675 -5.25 -46.75 21.46
C ARG A 675 -6.23 -45.59 21.47
N VAL A 676 -6.82 -45.30 20.32
CA VAL A 676 -7.84 -44.26 20.14
C VAL A 676 -8.98 -44.82 19.31
N GLU A 677 -10.20 -44.65 19.80
CA GLU A 677 -11.43 -45.00 19.08
C GLU A 677 -12.40 -43.82 19.11
N ASP A 678 -12.81 -43.36 17.94
CA ASP A 678 -13.84 -42.36 17.75
C ASP A 678 -14.95 -42.95 16.87
N ALA A 679 -16.09 -43.27 17.50
CA ALA A 679 -17.23 -43.88 16.85
C ALA A 679 -17.92 -42.93 15.85
N GLU A 680 -17.86 -41.61 16.07
CA GLU A 680 -18.49 -40.60 15.20
C GLU A 680 -17.70 -40.43 13.90
N LEU A 681 -16.38 -40.48 13.98
CA LEU A 681 -15.49 -40.40 12.82
C LEU A 681 -15.24 -41.76 12.14
N GLY A 682 -15.65 -42.87 12.77
CA GLY A 682 -15.36 -44.22 12.28
C GLY A 682 -13.86 -44.49 12.25
N VAL A 683 -13.15 -44.03 13.28
CA VAL A 683 -11.69 -44.12 13.40
C VAL A 683 -11.34 -44.98 14.60
N ALA A 684 -10.52 -46.02 14.40
CA ALA A 684 -9.95 -46.84 15.46
C ALA A 684 -8.50 -47.16 15.09
N PHE A 685 -7.56 -46.85 15.98
CA PHE A 685 -6.13 -47.07 15.74
C PHE A 685 -5.38 -47.23 17.06
N GLU A 686 -4.28 -47.98 17.00
CA GLU A 686 -3.35 -48.18 18.10
C GLU A 686 -1.91 -48.16 17.58
N GLY A 687 -0.97 -47.90 18.47
CA GLY A 687 0.45 -47.85 18.15
C GLY A 687 1.32 -47.96 19.39
N GLU A 688 2.59 -48.27 19.17
CA GLU A 688 3.60 -48.37 20.23
C GLU A 688 4.20 -46.98 20.53
N LEU A 689 4.50 -46.72 21.80
CA LEU A 689 5.16 -45.50 22.26
C LEU A 689 6.52 -45.82 22.83
N ASP A 690 7.50 -44.98 22.50
CA ASP A 690 8.77 -44.92 23.21
C ASP A 690 8.75 -43.76 24.20
N THR A 691 8.47 -44.07 25.46
CA THR A 691 8.44 -43.11 26.58
C THR A 691 9.78 -43.01 27.31
N LYS A 692 10.75 -43.88 27.01
CA LYS A 692 12.03 -43.96 27.71
C LYS A 692 13.05 -43.00 27.11
N HIS A 693 12.99 -42.76 25.81
CA HIS A 693 13.86 -41.81 25.14
C HIS A 693 13.17 -40.44 25.08
N ILE A 694 13.65 -39.50 25.89
CA ILE A 694 13.13 -38.12 25.95
C ILE A 694 14.18 -37.15 25.41
N LEU A 695 13.80 -36.38 24.39
CA LEU A 695 14.59 -35.27 23.87
C LEU A 695 13.95 -33.94 24.31
N LYS A 696 14.72 -33.05 24.94
CA LYS A 696 14.25 -31.70 25.30
C LYS A 696 14.83 -30.65 24.36
N ILE A 697 14.00 -29.78 23.81
CA ILE A 697 14.39 -28.69 22.90
C ILE A 697 13.87 -27.35 23.44
N GLU A 698 14.77 -26.37 23.61
CA GLU A 698 14.40 -25.00 24.02
C GLU A 698 13.95 -24.19 22.79
N ILE A 699 12.68 -23.78 22.71
CA ILE A 699 12.14 -23.14 21.49
C ILE A 699 12.65 -21.71 21.31
N GLU A 700 12.93 -20.99 22.40
CA GLU A 700 13.16 -19.54 22.35
C GLU A 700 14.64 -19.12 22.43
N ASN A 701 15.53 -20.03 22.83
CA ASN A 701 16.97 -19.79 22.96
C ASN A 701 17.85 -20.69 22.08
N ASP A 702 17.32 -21.79 21.54
CA ASP A 702 18.12 -22.81 20.83
C ASP A 702 17.66 -22.95 19.37
N ARG A 703 17.76 -21.84 18.63
CA ARG A 703 17.41 -21.76 17.20
C ARG A 703 18.13 -22.84 16.39
N ASP A 704 19.41 -23.05 16.65
CA ASP A 704 20.24 -23.99 15.89
C ASP A 704 19.77 -25.43 16.11
N ARG A 705 19.44 -25.83 17.35
CA ARG A 705 18.93 -27.17 17.62
C ARG A 705 17.53 -27.39 17.11
N MET A 706 16.66 -26.37 17.17
CA MET A 706 15.33 -26.45 16.54
C MET A 706 15.47 -26.62 15.02
N GLN A 707 16.34 -25.82 14.40
CA GLN A 707 16.60 -25.91 12.96
C GLN A 707 17.26 -27.25 12.59
N GLU A 708 18.20 -27.74 13.39
CA GLU A 708 18.81 -29.07 13.22
C GLU A 708 17.75 -30.16 13.33
N PHE A 709 16.86 -30.10 14.32
CA PHE A 709 15.78 -31.07 14.47
C PHE A 709 14.84 -31.08 13.25
N VAL A 710 14.38 -29.90 12.80
CA VAL A 710 13.47 -29.77 11.65
C VAL A 710 14.14 -30.16 10.31
N SER A 711 15.44 -29.93 10.17
CA SER A 711 16.21 -30.20 8.93
C SER A 711 16.90 -31.56 8.87
N SER A 712 17.02 -32.27 10.00
CA SER A 712 17.66 -33.58 10.09
C SER A 712 16.67 -34.70 9.74
N GLN A 713 17.14 -35.72 9.04
CA GLN A 713 16.36 -36.94 8.79
C GLN A 713 16.51 -37.86 10.00
N THR A 714 16.06 -37.39 11.17
CA THR A 714 16.19 -38.17 12.38
C THR A 714 15.21 -39.33 12.26
N GLY A 715 15.69 -40.55 11.99
CA GLY A 715 14.89 -41.77 12.14
C GLY A 715 14.55 -42.05 13.62
N TRP A 716 14.36 -40.98 14.40
CA TRP A 716 14.28 -40.97 15.83
C TRP A 716 12.89 -41.39 16.30
N SER A 717 12.88 -42.16 17.36
CA SER A 717 11.67 -42.64 18.04
C SER A 717 11.79 -42.29 19.51
N GLY A 718 10.74 -41.74 20.09
CA GLY A 718 10.78 -41.22 21.46
C GLY A 718 9.78 -40.10 21.71
N LYS A 719 9.86 -39.50 22.89
CA LYS A 719 9.10 -38.31 23.30
C LYS A 719 9.94 -37.03 23.20
N VAL A 720 9.54 -36.07 22.38
CA VAL A 720 10.15 -34.73 22.34
C VAL A 720 9.35 -33.79 23.24
N GLU A 721 10.03 -33.13 24.17
CA GLU A 721 9.48 -32.07 24.99
C GLU A 721 10.07 -30.74 24.53
N PHE A 722 9.21 -29.87 24.03
CA PHE A 722 9.59 -28.50 23.77
C PHE A 722 9.38 -27.68 25.03
N ILE A 723 10.41 -26.93 25.43
CA ILE A 723 10.43 -26.13 26.65
C ILE A 723 10.67 -24.65 26.34
N ASP A 724 10.12 -23.78 27.17
CA ASP A 724 10.37 -22.34 27.12
C ASP A 724 11.64 -21.95 27.91
N ASN A 725 11.96 -20.65 27.92
CA ASN A 725 13.13 -20.09 28.61
C ASN A 725 13.08 -20.22 30.13
N GLU A 726 11.92 -20.54 30.70
CA GLU A 726 11.74 -20.81 32.13
C GLU A 726 11.83 -22.32 32.44
N GLY A 727 12.10 -23.15 31.43
CA GLY A 727 12.18 -24.61 31.54
C GLY A 727 10.82 -25.30 31.63
N ARG A 728 9.72 -24.60 31.34
CA ARG A 728 8.36 -25.17 31.35
C ARG A 728 8.10 -25.90 30.04
N VAL A 729 7.44 -27.05 30.09
CA VAL A 729 7.01 -27.78 28.90
C VAL A 729 5.86 -27.02 28.24
N VAL A 730 6.09 -26.53 27.01
CA VAL A 730 5.08 -25.86 26.18
C VAL A 730 4.42 -26.82 25.20
N SER A 731 5.10 -27.92 24.85
CA SER A 731 4.51 -29.02 24.08
C SER A 731 5.24 -30.32 24.35
N ASP A 732 4.51 -31.43 24.32
CA ASP A 732 5.11 -32.76 24.27
C ASP A 732 4.51 -33.58 23.13
N GLN A 733 5.39 -34.26 22.39
CA GLN A 733 5.08 -34.91 21.13
C GLN A 733 5.81 -36.24 21.05
N PHE A 734 5.17 -37.26 20.51
CA PHE A 734 5.80 -38.56 20.30
C PHE A 734 6.14 -38.76 18.82
N TYR A 735 7.29 -39.39 18.57
CA TYR A 735 7.77 -39.70 17.23
C TYR A 735 8.09 -41.18 17.11
N GLN A 736 7.88 -41.71 15.90
CA GLN A 736 8.34 -43.02 15.48
C GLN A 736 8.98 -42.91 14.10
N SER A 737 10.27 -43.27 14.00
CA SER A 737 11.04 -43.14 12.75
C SER A 737 10.97 -41.74 12.13
N GLY A 738 11.05 -40.70 12.96
CA GLY A 738 11.04 -39.29 12.53
C GLY A 738 9.67 -38.71 12.19
N LYS A 739 8.58 -39.45 12.40
CA LYS A 739 7.21 -38.99 12.14
C LYS A 739 6.41 -38.91 13.43
N LEU A 740 5.53 -37.92 13.55
CA LEU A 740 4.59 -37.80 14.68
C LEU A 740 3.77 -39.09 14.85
N HIS A 741 3.75 -39.66 16.05
CA HIS A 741 3.15 -40.96 16.34
C HIS A 741 2.71 -41.03 17.81
N GLY A 742 1.40 -41.05 18.07
CA GLY A 742 0.84 -40.98 19.43
C GLY A 742 0.20 -39.62 19.74
N PRO A 743 -0.02 -39.32 21.04
CA PRO A 743 -0.58 -38.04 21.45
C PRO A 743 0.42 -36.89 21.23
N SER A 744 -0.09 -35.73 20.86
CA SER A 744 0.61 -34.45 20.82
C SER A 744 -0.18 -33.49 21.69
N ARG A 745 0.50 -32.83 22.63
CA ARG A 745 -0.14 -31.90 23.59
C ARG A 745 0.59 -30.57 23.56
N GLY A 746 -0.18 -29.50 23.66
CA GLY A 746 0.29 -28.15 23.88
C GLY A 746 -0.16 -27.64 25.24
N TYR A 747 0.67 -26.84 25.90
CA TYR A 747 0.40 -26.28 27.22
C TYR A 747 0.58 -24.77 27.20
N PHE A 748 -0.27 -24.07 27.95
CA PHE A 748 -0.07 -22.65 28.24
C PHE A 748 1.06 -22.45 29.25
N SER A 749 1.57 -21.21 29.34
CA SER A 749 2.55 -20.76 30.34
C SER A 749 2.13 -21.02 31.79
N ASN A 750 0.83 -21.15 32.07
CA ASN A 750 0.29 -21.49 33.38
C ASN A 750 0.22 -23.02 33.66
N GLY A 751 0.69 -23.85 32.72
CA GLY A 751 0.69 -25.32 32.81
C GLY A 751 -0.63 -26.00 32.46
N GLN A 752 -1.69 -25.25 32.13
CA GLN A 752 -2.95 -25.84 31.68
C GLN A 752 -2.84 -26.39 30.25
N LEU A 753 -3.58 -27.47 29.98
CA LEU A 753 -3.65 -28.07 28.65
C LEU A 753 -4.32 -27.09 27.67
N ALA A 754 -3.59 -26.70 26.63
CA ALA A 754 -4.07 -25.81 25.58
C ALA A 754 -4.72 -26.58 24.44
N CYS A 755 -4.16 -27.74 24.09
CA CYS A 755 -4.72 -28.60 23.06
C CYS A 755 -4.18 -30.02 23.13
N GLN A 756 -4.91 -30.95 22.53
CA GLN A 756 -4.50 -32.34 22.36
C GLN A 756 -4.95 -32.88 20.99
N THR A 757 -4.00 -33.50 20.29
CA THR A 757 -4.16 -34.09 18.96
C THR A 757 -3.54 -35.50 18.96
N PHE A 758 -4.02 -36.40 18.11
CA PHE A 758 -3.45 -37.75 17.98
C PHE A 758 -2.93 -38.00 16.57
N TYR A 759 -1.77 -38.65 16.50
CA TYR A 759 -1.08 -38.98 15.26
C TYR A 759 -0.83 -40.47 15.11
N LEU A 760 -0.84 -40.95 13.88
CA LEU A 760 -0.37 -42.27 13.50
C LEU A 760 0.52 -42.14 12.26
N ASN A 761 1.82 -42.43 12.41
CA ASN A 761 2.80 -42.41 11.33
C ASN A 761 2.82 -41.09 10.51
N GLY A 762 2.70 -39.97 11.21
CA GLY A 762 2.72 -38.62 10.66
C GLY A 762 1.35 -38.07 10.24
N SER A 763 0.28 -38.86 10.33
CA SER A 763 -1.07 -38.41 9.96
C SER A 763 -1.94 -38.15 11.20
N LYS A 764 -2.70 -37.06 11.23
CA LYS A 764 -3.70 -36.78 12.26
C LYS A 764 -4.88 -37.75 12.17
N HIS A 765 -5.37 -38.21 13.33
CA HIS A 765 -6.53 -39.09 13.44
C HIS A 765 -7.35 -38.79 14.71
N GLY A 766 -8.68 -38.91 14.61
CA GLY A 766 -9.60 -38.65 15.71
C GLY A 766 -9.89 -37.15 15.92
N LYS A 767 -10.55 -36.83 17.03
CA LYS A 767 -10.83 -35.48 17.50
C LYS A 767 -9.60 -34.86 18.16
N SER A 768 -9.24 -33.69 17.66
CA SER A 768 -8.36 -32.73 18.31
C SER A 768 -9.19 -31.74 19.11
N VAL A 769 -8.78 -31.46 20.34
CA VAL A 769 -9.50 -30.58 21.26
C VAL A 769 -8.61 -29.41 21.63
N PHE A 770 -9.17 -28.20 21.59
CA PHE A 770 -8.48 -26.95 21.87
C PHE A 770 -9.21 -26.19 22.97
N TYR A 771 -8.46 -25.61 23.90
CA TYR A 771 -8.95 -24.82 25.02
C TYR A 771 -8.44 -23.39 24.93
N ASP A 772 -9.15 -22.42 25.48
CA ASP A 772 -8.61 -21.07 25.66
C ASP A 772 -7.78 -20.97 26.95
N ARG A 773 -7.15 -19.81 27.18
CA ARG A 773 -6.31 -19.57 28.37
C ARG A 773 -7.08 -19.65 29.70
N SER A 774 -8.41 -19.57 29.67
CA SER A 774 -9.25 -19.76 30.87
C SER A 774 -9.52 -21.24 31.18
N GLY A 775 -9.18 -22.14 30.25
CA GLY A 775 -9.51 -23.57 30.31
C GLY A 775 -10.87 -23.91 29.69
N SER A 776 -11.56 -22.94 29.07
CA SER A 776 -12.83 -23.17 28.41
C SER A 776 -12.62 -23.83 27.04
N LEU A 777 -13.57 -24.65 26.59
CA LEU A 777 -13.51 -25.30 25.29
C LEU A 777 -13.52 -24.25 24.17
N TYR A 778 -12.44 -24.21 23.38
CA TYR A 778 -12.29 -23.26 22.27
C TYR A 778 -12.71 -23.88 20.94
N ALA A 779 -12.26 -25.11 20.63
CA ALA A 779 -12.61 -25.79 19.39
C ALA A 779 -12.50 -27.32 19.47
N ILE A 780 -13.26 -27.99 18.61
CA ILE A 780 -13.16 -29.42 18.34
C ILE A 780 -12.97 -29.60 16.83
N LYS A 781 -11.93 -30.34 16.45
CA LYS A 781 -11.63 -30.63 15.05
C LYS A 781 -11.45 -32.13 14.82
N GLY A 782 -12.20 -32.70 13.88
CA GLY A 782 -12.12 -34.12 13.54
C GLY A 782 -11.16 -34.38 12.37
N TYR A 783 -10.35 -35.44 12.48
CA TYR A 783 -9.37 -35.83 11.45
C TYR A 783 -9.44 -37.32 11.13
N ARG A 784 -9.22 -37.66 9.85
CA ARG A 784 -9.08 -39.02 9.35
C ARG A 784 -7.99 -39.06 8.28
N LYS A 785 -6.95 -39.87 8.50
CA LYS A 785 -5.81 -40.02 7.57
C LYS A 785 -5.16 -38.68 7.21
N GLY A 786 -4.96 -37.83 8.21
CA GLY A 786 -4.34 -36.51 8.05
C GLY A 786 -5.28 -35.42 7.53
N LYS A 787 -6.50 -35.73 7.06
CA LYS A 787 -7.43 -34.75 6.50
C LYS A 787 -8.58 -34.44 7.47
N ARG A 788 -9.08 -33.20 7.45
CA ARG A 788 -10.29 -32.83 8.22
C ARG A 788 -11.47 -33.70 7.78
N SER A 789 -12.22 -34.19 8.76
CA SER A 789 -13.36 -35.08 8.54
C SER A 789 -14.38 -34.92 9.65
N GLY A 790 -15.66 -35.04 9.30
CA GLY A 790 -16.77 -34.89 10.23
C GLY A 790 -17.00 -33.45 10.65
N LYS A 791 -17.72 -33.27 11.75
CA LYS A 791 -18.14 -31.96 12.24
C LYS A 791 -16.99 -31.23 12.93
N GLN A 792 -16.82 -29.95 12.61
CA GLN A 792 -15.85 -29.04 13.23
C GLN A 792 -16.61 -27.92 13.91
N GLU A 793 -16.19 -27.51 15.11
CA GLU A 793 -16.82 -26.42 15.84
C GLU A 793 -15.82 -25.58 16.62
N SER A 794 -16.12 -24.30 16.79
CA SER A 794 -15.46 -23.42 17.74
C SER A 794 -16.44 -22.56 18.50
N PHE A 795 -15.99 -22.04 19.64
CA PHE A 795 -16.80 -21.35 20.63
C PHE A 795 -16.18 -20.00 20.98
N TYR A 796 -17.04 -19.05 21.34
CA TYR A 796 -16.62 -17.80 21.96
C TYR A 796 -16.21 -18.04 23.43
N PRO A 797 -15.44 -17.14 24.06
CA PRO A 797 -15.08 -17.25 25.48
C PRO A 797 -16.29 -17.32 26.43
N ASN A 798 -17.45 -16.83 26.00
CA ASN A 798 -18.70 -16.92 26.76
C ASN A 798 -19.43 -18.29 26.60
N GLY A 799 -18.84 -19.25 25.88
CA GLY A 799 -19.38 -20.58 25.64
C GLY A 799 -20.40 -20.69 24.50
N ASN A 800 -20.74 -19.59 23.83
CA ASN A 800 -21.66 -19.64 22.70
C ASN A 800 -20.97 -20.21 21.46
N LEU A 801 -21.70 -21.00 20.66
CA LEU A 801 -21.20 -21.50 19.38
C LEU A 801 -20.79 -20.34 18.47
N LYS A 802 -19.54 -20.34 18.01
CA LYS A 802 -18.96 -19.33 17.11
C LYS A 802 -19.04 -19.77 15.66
N PHE A 803 -18.71 -21.04 15.42
CA PHE A 803 -18.65 -21.62 14.08
C PHE A 803 -18.97 -23.12 14.12
N SER A 804 -19.62 -23.61 13.07
CA SER A 804 -19.82 -25.05 12.83
C SER A 804 -19.69 -25.34 11.34
N SER A 805 -19.02 -26.43 10.99
CA SER A 805 -18.89 -26.90 9.61
C SER A 805 -18.80 -28.42 9.54
N TYR A 806 -18.94 -28.98 8.34
CA TYR A 806 -18.72 -30.39 8.06
C TYR A 806 -17.66 -30.54 6.98
N PHE A 807 -16.74 -31.50 7.20
CA PHE A 807 -15.69 -31.83 6.25
C PHE A 807 -15.77 -33.31 5.85
N LEU A 808 -15.41 -33.59 4.60
CA LEU A 808 -15.18 -34.92 4.07
C LEU A 808 -13.86 -34.93 3.30
N ASP A 809 -12.93 -35.79 3.71
CA ASP A 809 -11.60 -35.95 3.10
C ASP A 809 -10.86 -34.62 2.84
N GLY A 810 -10.95 -33.70 3.81
CA GLY A 810 -10.26 -32.40 3.79
C GLY A 810 -11.06 -31.27 3.14
N GLN A 811 -12.17 -31.56 2.47
CA GLN A 811 -13.00 -30.54 1.81
C GLN A 811 -14.28 -30.25 2.61
N LEU A 812 -14.79 -29.02 2.52
CA LEU A 812 -16.10 -28.68 3.07
C LEU A 812 -17.19 -29.50 2.36
N ASP A 813 -17.98 -30.25 3.13
CA ASP A 813 -19.09 -31.06 2.60
C ASP A 813 -20.23 -31.07 3.63
N GLY A 814 -21.25 -30.25 3.36
CA GLY A 814 -22.36 -29.97 4.26
C GLY A 814 -22.47 -28.51 4.68
N LEU A 815 -23.17 -28.27 5.78
CA LEU A 815 -23.55 -26.94 6.22
C LEU A 815 -22.41 -26.24 6.98
N VAL A 816 -22.12 -25.00 6.60
CA VAL A 816 -21.31 -24.05 7.34
C VAL A 816 -22.22 -23.00 7.98
N CYS A 817 -22.08 -22.83 9.29
CA CYS A 817 -22.76 -21.81 10.08
C CYS A 817 -21.75 -20.98 10.86
N GLN A 818 -22.00 -19.68 10.91
CA GLN A 818 -21.23 -18.67 11.61
C GLN A 818 -22.18 -17.86 12.47
N TYR A 819 -21.79 -17.54 13.69
CA TYR A 819 -22.63 -16.85 14.66
C TYR A 819 -21.89 -15.65 15.23
N PHE A 820 -22.64 -14.63 15.64
CA PHE A 820 -22.13 -13.58 16.52
C PHE A 820 -22.03 -14.09 17.97
N SER A 821 -21.26 -13.42 18.81
CA SER A 821 -21.15 -13.74 20.25
C SER A 821 -22.49 -13.67 21.00
N SER A 822 -23.48 -12.96 20.43
CA SER A 822 -24.88 -12.87 20.87
C SER A 822 -25.77 -14.05 20.48
N ARG A 823 -25.23 -15.11 19.84
CA ARG A 823 -25.94 -16.26 19.24
C ARG A 823 -26.76 -15.96 17.97
N VAL A 824 -26.79 -14.72 17.50
CA VAL A 824 -27.41 -14.38 16.22
C VAL A 824 -26.63 -15.05 15.08
N LEU A 825 -27.33 -15.72 14.16
CA LEU A 825 -26.71 -16.35 12.99
C LEU A 825 -26.15 -15.26 12.07
N LYS A 826 -24.85 -15.30 11.80
CA LYS A 826 -24.12 -14.32 10.97
C LYS A 826 -24.03 -14.75 9.52
N ARG A 827 -23.74 -16.03 9.25
CA ARG A 827 -23.69 -16.58 7.88
C ARG A 827 -24.08 -18.06 7.89
N LYS A 828 -24.74 -18.47 6.82
CA LYS A 828 -25.14 -19.85 6.57
C LYS A 828 -24.97 -20.16 5.09
N ILE A 829 -24.25 -21.23 4.79
CA ILE A 829 -24.03 -21.70 3.43
C ILE A 829 -23.80 -23.22 3.43
N ASN A 830 -24.19 -23.90 2.37
CA ASN A 830 -23.93 -25.34 2.22
C ASN A 830 -22.87 -25.58 1.13
N PHE A 831 -22.05 -26.60 1.35
CA PHE A 831 -21.02 -27.05 0.42
C PHE A 831 -21.26 -28.50 0.01
N ILE A 832 -20.85 -28.86 -1.21
CA ILE A 832 -20.76 -30.24 -1.68
C ILE A 832 -19.36 -30.40 -2.29
N ARG A 833 -18.53 -31.30 -1.74
CA ARG A 833 -17.15 -31.55 -2.21
C ARG A 833 -16.34 -30.26 -2.46
N GLY A 834 -16.33 -29.38 -1.47
CA GLY A 834 -15.57 -28.12 -1.48
C GLY A 834 -16.21 -26.97 -2.26
N LYS A 835 -17.34 -27.18 -2.93
CA LYS A 835 -18.00 -26.14 -3.74
C LYS A 835 -19.28 -25.63 -3.09
N ARG A 836 -19.55 -24.33 -3.16
CA ARG A 836 -20.79 -23.74 -2.66
C ARG A 836 -21.98 -24.31 -3.41
N HIS A 837 -23.00 -24.74 -2.68
CA HIS A 837 -24.19 -25.35 -3.25
C HIS A 837 -25.43 -25.01 -2.43
N GLY A 838 -26.46 -24.49 -3.08
CA GLY A 838 -27.69 -24.03 -2.45
C GLY A 838 -27.59 -22.59 -1.98
N LYS A 839 -28.40 -22.25 -0.96
CA LYS A 839 -28.58 -20.86 -0.52
C LYS A 839 -27.53 -20.46 0.51
N GLU A 840 -26.82 -19.39 0.21
CA GLU A 840 -26.04 -18.59 1.14
C GLU A 840 -26.88 -17.44 1.69
N ILE A 841 -26.84 -17.22 3.00
CA ILE A 841 -27.44 -16.06 3.64
C ILE A 841 -26.44 -15.48 4.64
N ILE A 842 -26.34 -14.15 4.68
CA ILE A 842 -25.59 -13.40 5.69
C ILE A 842 -26.54 -12.44 6.38
N TRP A 843 -26.39 -12.30 7.69
CA TRP A 843 -27.14 -11.38 8.51
C TRP A 843 -26.20 -10.42 9.25
N ASN A 844 -26.69 -9.22 9.53
CA ASN A 844 -26.00 -8.28 10.41
C ASN A 844 -26.20 -8.62 11.89
N LEU A 845 -25.52 -7.85 12.75
CA LEU A 845 -25.65 -7.94 14.21
C LEU A 845 -27.10 -7.81 14.69
N GLY A 846 -27.94 -7.07 13.94
CA GLY A 846 -29.37 -6.87 14.19
C GLY A 846 -30.27 -8.07 13.85
N GLY A 847 -29.72 -9.15 13.27
CA GLY A 847 -30.48 -10.28 12.76
C GLY A 847 -31.24 -9.98 11.45
N ILE A 848 -30.97 -8.84 10.82
CA ILE A 848 -31.52 -8.47 9.51
C ILE A 848 -30.62 -9.09 8.43
N LYS A 849 -31.23 -9.69 7.40
CA LYS A 849 -30.48 -10.23 6.25
C LYS A 849 -29.74 -9.10 5.55
N GLU A 850 -28.46 -9.30 5.26
CA GLU A 850 -27.65 -8.39 4.45
C GLU A 850 -27.46 -8.92 3.03
N ILE A 851 -27.28 -10.23 2.88
CA ILE A 851 -27.00 -10.88 1.59
C ILE A 851 -27.73 -12.23 1.52
N GLU A 852 -28.26 -12.56 0.34
CA GLU A 852 -28.81 -13.87 0.00
C GLU A 852 -28.40 -14.22 -1.43
N ILE A 853 -27.71 -15.33 -1.62
CA ILE A 853 -27.22 -15.78 -2.93
C ILE A 853 -27.54 -17.27 -3.06
N ASN A 854 -27.96 -17.73 -4.25
CA ASN A 854 -28.09 -19.15 -4.52
C ASN A 854 -26.96 -19.62 -5.43
N TYR A 855 -26.38 -20.78 -5.14
CA TYR A 855 -25.27 -21.35 -5.91
C TYR A 855 -25.56 -22.77 -6.40
N ILE A 856 -24.96 -23.11 -7.54
CA ILE A 856 -24.67 -24.49 -7.94
C ILE A 856 -23.18 -24.55 -8.29
N ASP A 857 -22.43 -25.35 -7.54
CA ASP A 857 -20.99 -25.60 -7.77
C ASP A 857 -20.18 -24.31 -7.92
N ASP A 858 -20.28 -23.43 -6.92
CA ASP A 858 -19.69 -22.07 -6.85
C ASP A 858 -20.23 -21.03 -7.84
N LYS A 859 -21.09 -21.43 -8.79
CA LYS A 859 -21.70 -20.48 -9.73
C LYS A 859 -22.98 -19.91 -9.13
N PRO A 860 -23.14 -18.58 -9.08
CA PRO A 860 -24.40 -17.98 -8.66
C PRO A 860 -25.50 -18.30 -9.67
N ILE A 861 -26.69 -18.67 -9.20
CA ILE A 861 -27.87 -19.01 -10.01
C ILE A 861 -29.12 -18.34 -9.45
N GLY A 862 -30.08 -18.00 -10.32
CA GLY A 862 -31.32 -17.37 -9.91
C GLY A 862 -31.08 -16.05 -9.17
N PHE A 863 -31.80 -15.82 -8.06
CA PHE A 863 -31.72 -14.55 -7.35
C PHE A 863 -30.51 -14.45 -6.42
N SER A 864 -29.79 -13.33 -6.55
CA SER A 864 -28.87 -12.78 -5.54
C SER A 864 -29.40 -11.44 -5.06
N ARG A 865 -29.51 -11.23 -3.75
CA ARG A 865 -30.08 -10.04 -3.13
C ARG A 865 -29.16 -9.49 -2.06
N SER A 866 -29.18 -8.17 -1.91
CA SER A 866 -28.62 -7.50 -0.74
C SER A 866 -29.61 -6.48 -0.17
N TRP A 867 -29.49 -6.17 1.12
CA TRP A 867 -30.36 -5.26 1.84
C TRP A 867 -29.57 -4.17 2.57
N HIS A 868 -30.22 -3.03 2.79
CA HIS A 868 -29.73 -1.92 3.61
C HIS A 868 -29.81 -2.28 5.10
N LEU A 869 -29.12 -1.50 5.95
CA LEU A 869 -29.13 -1.71 7.40
C LEU A 869 -30.53 -1.66 8.03
N ASN A 870 -31.48 -0.94 7.41
CA ASN A 870 -32.87 -0.87 7.84
C ASN A 870 -33.75 -2.04 7.36
N GLY A 871 -33.17 -3.01 6.65
CA GLY A 871 -33.86 -4.18 6.11
C GLY A 871 -34.58 -3.96 4.77
N GLN A 872 -34.46 -2.78 4.18
CA GLN A 872 -34.97 -2.52 2.84
C GLN A 872 -34.09 -3.17 1.78
N LEU A 873 -34.68 -3.74 0.73
CA LEU A 873 -33.94 -4.34 -0.37
C LEU A 873 -33.03 -3.26 -1.01
N ALA A 874 -31.75 -3.55 -1.18
CA ALA A 874 -30.76 -2.64 -1.75
C ALA A 874 -30.43 -3.01 -3.19
N ARG A 875 -30.23 -4.31 -3.44
CA ARG A 875 -29.93 -4.83 -4.77
C ARG A 875 -30.58 -6.19 -4.99
N GLU A 876 -30.95 -6.47 -6.23
CA GLU A 876 -31.37 -7.78 -6.71
C GLU A 876 -30.75 -8.03 -8.07
N ILE A 877 -30.12 -9.19 -8.23
CA ILE A 877 -29.51 -9.64 -9.47
C ILE A 877 -30.12 -11.01 -9.78
N PHE A 878 -30.51 -11.22 -11.03
CA PHE A 878 -30.94 -12.54 -11.49
C PHE A 878 -29.89 -13.16 -12.43
N TYR A 879 -29.52 -14.39 -12.13
CA TYR A 879 -28.57 -15.21 -12.86
C TYR A 879 -29.26 -16.34 -13.60
N ASP A 880 -28.81 -16.65 -14.81
CA ASP A 880 -29.21 -17.88 -15.50
C ASP A 880 -28.49 -19.12 -14.96
N GLU A 881 -28.79 -20.28 -15.56
CA GLU A 881 -28.18 -21.57 -15.22
C GLU A 881 -26.66 -21.64 -15.48
N ASN A 882 -26.12 -20.72 -16.29
CA ASN A 882 -24.71 -20.63 -16.61
C ASN A 882 -23.97 -19.59 -15.73
N GLY A 883 -24.68 -18.93 -14.82
CA GLY A 883 -24.14 -17.86 -13.98
C GLY A 883 -23.97 -16.52 -14.71
N LYS A 884 -24.67 -16.32 -15.83
CA LYS A 884 -24.71 -15.04 -16.53
C LYS A 884 -25.79 -14.15 -15.92
N VAL A 885 -25.44 -12.88 -15.70
CA VAL A 885 -26.39 -11.86 -15.26
C VAL A 885 -27.45 -11.62 -16.34
N ILE A 886 -28.72 -11.80 -15.99
CA ILE A 886 -29.88 -11.50 -16.84
C ILE A 886 -30.37 -10.07 -16.59
N TYR A 887 -30.52 -9.67 -15.33
CA TYR A 887 -30.86 -8.30 -14.96
C TYR A 887 -30.32 -7.92 -13.59
N VAL A 888 -30.23 -6.61 -13.36
CA VAL A 888 -29.90 -6.00 -12.08
C VAL A 888 -30.95 -4.95 -11.74
N HIS A 889 -31.50 -5.04 -10.54
CA HIS A 889 -32.34 -4.02 -9.91
C HIS A 889 -31.67 -3.55 -8.61
N GLY A 890 -31.97 -2.34 -8.18
CA GLY A 890 -31.56 -1.84 -6.89
C GLY A 890 -32.46 -0.70 -6.45
N TRP A 891 -32.38 -0.39 -5.17
CA TRP A 891 -33.28 0.54 -4.50
C TRP A 891 -32.49 1.35 -3.46
N SER A 892 -32.94 2.58 -3.21
CA SER A 892 -32.41 3.40 -2.11
C SER A 892 -32.81 2.84 -0.74
N SER A 893 -32.21 3.39 0.32
CA SER A 893 -32.59 3.09 1.71
C SER A 893 -34.02 3.48 2.07
N ASP A 894 -34.76 4.17 1.18
CA ASP A 894 -36.17 4.50 1.33
C ASP A 894 -37.08 3.66 0.41
N GLY A 895 -36.49 2.77 -0.40
CA GLY A 895 -37.22 1.84 -1.26
C GLY A 895 -37.53 2.35 -2.65
N VAL A 896 -36.97 3.49 -3.02
CA VAL A 896 -37.12 4.03 -4.36
C VAL A 896 -36.24 3.21 -5.29
N LYS A 897 -36.85 2.58 -6.31
CA LYS A 897 -36.11 1.81 -7.32
C LYS A 897 -35.16 2.73 -8.08
N LEU A 898 -33.89 2.37 -8.12
CA LEU A 898 -32.85 3.11 -8.82
C LEU A 898 -32.89 2.80 -10.32
N PRO A 899 -32.66 3.80 -11.19
CA PRO A 899 -32.47 3.60 -12.63
C PRO A 899 -31.39 2.56 -12.97
N ALA A 900 -31.56 1.83 -14.08
CA ALA A 900 -30.67 0.72 -14.48
C ALA A 900 -29.21 1.14 -14.72
N ASP A 901 -29.02 2.37 -15.18
CA ASP A 901 -27.73 3.03 -15.37
C ASP A 901 -26.99 3.31 -14.05
N LEU A 902 -27.71 3.53 -12.93
CA LEU A 902 -27.11 3.63 -11.58
C LEU A 902 -26.69 2.27 -11.01
N LEU A 903 -27.26 1.18 -11.52
CA LEU A 903 -27.08 -0.18 -11.00
C LEU A 903 -25.91 -0.94 -11.61
N LEU A 904 -25.47 -0.55 -12.81
CA LEU A 904 -24.33 -1.15 -13.53
C LEU A 904 -23.06 -0.28 -13.46
N ARG A 905 -23.14 0.90 -12.84
CA ARG A 905 -22.00 1.79 -12.64
C ARG A 905 -21.20 1.32 -11.40
N GLU A 906 -19.87 1.39 -11.50
CA GLU A 906 -19.01 1.64 -10.32
C GLU A 906 -19.66 2.74 -9.49
N ASP A 907 -19.55 2.66 -8.17
CA ASP A 907 -20.12 3.61 -7.21
C ASP A 907 -20.21 5.00 -7.85
N TYR A 908 -21.43 5.47 -8.12
CA TYR A 908 -21.64 6.69 -8.89
C TYR A 908 -20.87 7.86 -8.27
N PHE A 909 -20.63 7.84 -6.97
CA PHE A 909 -19.74 8.80 -6.30
C PHE A 909 -18.27 8.61 -6.64
N GLU A 910 -17.77 7.39 -6.75
CA GLU A 910 -16.41 7.09 -7.21
C GLU A 910 -16.26 7.43 -8.69
N LYS A 911 -17.28 7.17 -9.52
CA LYS A 911 -17.29 7.51 -10.93
C LYS A 911 -17.38 9.02 -11.15
N VAL A 912 -18.26 9.73 -10.44
CA VAL A 912 -18.39 11.19 -10.48
C VAL A 912 -17.19 11.87 -9.81
N SER A 913 -16.61 11.33 -8.75
CA SER A 913 -15.37 11.86 -8.14
C SER A 913 -14.16 11.63 -9.04
N ASN A 914 -14.07 10.48 -9.72
CA ASN A 914 -13.01 10.19 -10.67
C ASN A 914 -13.19 10.98 -11.98
N GLN A 915 -14.43 11.17 -12.44
CA GLN A 915 -14.73 11.98 -13.62
C GLN A 915 -14.58 13.47 -13.31
N ALA A 916 -15.05 13.96 -12.17
CA ALA A 916 -14.84 15.35 -11.74
C ALA A 916 -13.37 15.63 -11.44
N GLY A 917 -12.61 14.67 -10.87
CA GLY A 917 -11.16 14.77 -10.71
C GLY A 917 -10.41 14.77 -12.04
N LYS A 918 -10.83 13.94 -13.01
CA LYS A 918 -10.29 13.95 -14.38
C LYS A 918 -10.64 15.23 -15.13
N LEU A 919 -11.87 15.72 -14.97
CA LEU A 919 -12.37 16.94 -15.60
C LEU A 919 -11.67 18.15 -15.00
N ALA A 920 -11.51 18.22 -13.68
CA ALA A 920 -10.73 19.25 -13.00
C ALA A 920 -9.26 19.24 -13.46
N GLY A 921 -8.63 18.07 -13.57
CA GLY A 921 -7.27 17.95 -14.09
C GLY A 921 -7.14 18.36 -15.56
N SER A 922 -8.10 18.01 -16.41
CA SER A 922 -8.10 18.40 -17.84
C SER A 922 -8.38 19.90 -18.01
N ILE A 923 -9.24 20.48 -17.17
CA ILE A 923 -9.52 21.92 -17.14
C ILE A 923 -8.28 22.69 -16.66
N GLU A 924 -7.55 22.21 -15.64
CA GLU A 924 -6.29 22.82 -15.20
C GLU A 924 -5.22 22.81 -16.30
N GLU A 925 -5.13 21.73 -17.09
CA GLU A 925 -4.20 21.59 -18.21
C GLU A 925 -4.55 22.53 -19.38
N ILE A 926 -5.84 22.67 -19.71
CA ILE A 926 -6.33 23.60 -20.73
C ILE A 926 -6.17 25.06 -20.28
N ILE A 927 -6.47 25.39 -19.01
CA ILE A 927 -6.22 26.71 -18.42
C ILE A 927 -4.74 27.07 -18.54
N GLY A 928 -3.84 26.10 -18.28
CA GLY A 928 -2.41 26.24 -18.53
C GLY A 928 -2.12 26.65 -19.97
N HIS A 929 -2.61 25.89 -20.95
CA HIS A 929 -2.35 26.18 -22.37
C HIS A 929 -2.95 27.52 -22.85
N VAL A 930 -4.18 27.84 -22.47
CA VAL A 930 -4.88 29.08 -22.88
C VAL A 930 -4.23 30.33 -22.28
N SER A 931 -3.81 30.26 -21.01
CA SER A 931 -3.14 31.38 -20.32
C SER A 931 -1.80 31.77 -20.95
N HIS A 932 -1.14 30.85 -21.64
CA HIS A 932 0.11 31.10 -22.38
C HIS A 932 -0.09 31.61 -23.81
N ILE A 933 -1.19 31.23 -24.48
CA ILE A 933 -1.42 31.53 -25.91
C ILE A 933 -2.06 32.92 -26.12
N VAL A 934 -3.00 33.32 -25.26
CA VAL A 934 -3.74 34.60 -25.38
C VAL A 934 -2.83 35.84 -25.34
N PRO A 935 -1.79 35.92 -24.48
CA PRO A 935 -0.86 37.06 -24.47
C PRO A 935 0.06 37.14 -25.68
N GLU A 936 0.35 36.01 -26.36
CA GLU A 936 1.21 35.94 -27.55
C GLU A 936 0.43 36.35 -28.81
N LEU A 937 -0.82 35.94 -28.95
CA LEU A 937 -1.72 36.36 -30.04
C LEU A 937 -2.01 37.86 -30.04
N ASN A 938 -2.24 38.44 -28.86
CA ASN A 938 -2.44 39.88 -28.70
C ASN A 938 -1.17 40.71 -29.03
N ARG A 939 0.01 40.07 -29.10
CA ARG A 939 1.29 40.71 -29.45
C ARG A 939 1.69 40.52 -30.92
N ALA A 940 0.99 39.68 -31.68
CA ALA A 940 1.30 39.40 -33.08
C ALA A 940 0.59 40.39 -34.02
N GLU A 941 1.30 41.39 -34.54
CA GLU A 941 0.79 42.25 -35.62
C GLU A 941 0.80 41.49 -36.97
N GLY A 942 -0.34 41.44 -37.66
CA GLY A 942 -0.44 40.98 -39.06
C GLY A 942 -1.16 39.65 -39.31
N ILE A 943 -1.86 39.09 -38.32
CA ILE A 943 -2.73 37.92 -38.52
C ILE A 943 -4.15 38.42 -38.85
N GLU A 944 -4.57 38.32 -40.12
CA GLU A 944 -6.00 38.48 -40.47
C GLU A 944 -6.80 37.38 -39.73
N ASN A 945 -7.89 37.77 -39.06
CA ASN A 945 -8.70 37.00 -38.09
C ASN A 945 -8.19 36.91 -36.63
N ALA A 946 -7.12 37.59 -36.22
CA ALA A 946 -6.72 37.63 -34.80
C ALA A 946 -7.83 38.17 -33.88
N ASP A 947 -8.58 39.19 -34.32
CA ASP A 947 -9.70 39.75 -33.56
C ASP A 947 -10.90 38.78 -33.47
N ALA A 948 -11.14 37.97 -34.50
CA ALA A 948 -12.19 36.95 -34.51
C ALA A 948 -11.83 35.81 -33.56
N PHE A 949 -10.58 35.33 -33.61
CA PHE A 949 -10.06 34.31 -32.69
C PHE A 949 -10.01 34.82 -31.24
N ALA A 950 -9.60 36.07 -31.01
CA ALA A 950 -9.64 36.68 -29.68
C ALA A 950 -11.07 36.83 -29.15
N SER A 951 -12.07 37.00 -30.03
CA SER A 951 -13.48 37.01 -29.68
C SER A 951 -14.00 35.61 -29.31
N GLU A 952 -13.68 34.58 -30.11
CA GLU A 952 -14.01 33.18 -29.82
C GLU A 952 -13.36 32.72 -28.51
N MET A 953 -12.11 33.09 -28.26
CA MET A 953 -11.41 32.79 -27.00
C MET A 953 -12.00 33.53 -25.79
N LYS A 954 -12.58 34.72 -25.98
CA LYS A 954 -13.32 35.43 -24.91
C LYS A 954 -14.66 34.77 -24.61
N GLU A 955 -15.37 34.30 -25.64
CA GLU A 955 -16.58 33.50 -25.48
C GLU A 955 -16.27 32.20 -24.73
N LEU A 956 -15.19 31.51 -25.10
CA LEU A 956 -14.73 30.30 -24.42
C LEU A 956 -14.37 30.53 -22.94
N VAL A 957 -13.64 31.62 -22.63
CA VAL A 957 -13.32 31.99 -21.24
C VAL A 957 -14.60 32.31 -20.45
N SER A 958 -15.59 32.97 -21.08
CA SER A 958 -16.89 33.25 -20.46
C SER A 958 -17.71 31.98 -20.21
N GLU A 959 -17.67 31.00 -21.11
CA GLU A 959 -18.30 29.69 -20.92
C GLU A 959 -17.60 28.88 -19.81
N MET A 960 -16.27 28.99 -19.72
CA MET A 960 -15.48 28.36 -18.65
C MET A 960 -15.73 28.98 -17.27
N ASP A 961 -15.89 30.31 -17.17
CA ASP A 961 -16.28 30.97 -15.92
C ASP A 961 -17.70 30.59 -15.49
N HIS A 962 -18.62 30.42 -16.44
CA HIS A 962 -19.96 29.90 -16.16
C HIS A 962 -19.92 28.46 -15.63
N LEU A 963 -19.07 27.59 -16.18
CA LEU A 963 -18.83 26.24 -15.67
C LEU A 963 -18.22 26.23 -14.27
N ARG A 964 -17.34 27.19 -13.96
CA ARG A 964 -16.77 27.38 -12.62
C ARG A 964 -17.83 27.77 -11.59
N GLU A 965 -18.78 28.63 -11.96
CA GLU A 965 -19.94 28.95 -11.12
C GLU A 965 -20.85 27.75 -10.90
N VAL A 966 -21.09 26.93 -11.93
CA VAL A 966 -21.86 25.68 -11.82
C VAL A 966 -21.16 24.68 -10.88
N TYR A 967 -19.84 24.52 -10.99
CA TYR A 967 -19.05 23.70 -10.06
C TYR A 967 -19.13 24.21 -8.62
N GLN A 968 -18.99 25.53 -8.41
CA GLN A 968 -19.12 26.16 -7.09
C GLN A 968 -20.54 26.02 -6.52
N GLN A 969 -21.57 26.04 -7.34
CA GLN A 969 -22.95 25.75 -6.92
C GLN A 969 -23.12 24.28 -6.52
N ILE A 970 -22.51 23.34 -7.27
CA ILE A 970 -22.51 21.90 -6.93
C ILE A 970 -21.76 21.66 -5.59
N GLU A 971 -20.65 22.36 -5.36
CA GLU A 971 -19.91 22.34 -4.09
C GLU A 971 -20.67 23.06 -2.96
N SER A 972 -21.44 24.13 -3.23
CA SER A 972 -22.25 24.80 -2.20
C SER A 972 -23.44 23.95 -1.73
N PHE A 973 -24.00 23.09 -2.60
CA PHE A 973 -24.95 22.04 -2.19
C PHE A 973 -24.32 21.00 -1.25
N ARG A 974 -22.99 20.98 -1.13
CA ARG A 974 -22.24 20.12 -0.20
C ARG A 974 -22.20 20.72 1.22
N GLU A 975 -22.19 22.04 1.36
CA GLU A 975 -21.85 22.73 2.62
C GLU A 975 -23.02 23.26 3.47
N GLU A 976 -24.27 23.38 2.96
CA GLU A 976 -25.41 23.84 3.78
C GLU A 976 -26.30 22.71 4.34
N THR A 977 -26.90 23.01 5.50
CA THR A 977 -27.37 22.13 6.58
C THR A 977 -28.39 21.02 6.26
N THR A 978 -28.22 19.90 7.00
CA THR A 978 -29.11 18.73 7.25
C THR A 978 -29.46 17.80 6.08
N GLU A 979 -29.11 16.52 6.21
CA GLU A 979 -29.41 15.40 5.29
C GLU A 979 -30.88 15.36 4.82
N GLY A 980 -31.84 15.79 5.64
CA GLY A 980 -33.26 15.79 5.28
C GLY A 980 -33.66 16.75 4.15
N ALA A 981 -32.88 17.82 3.90
CA ALA A 981 -33.14 18.74 2.79
C ALA A 981 -32.50 18.28 1.47
N LYS A 982 -31.35 17.59 1.53
CA LYS A 982 -30.70 16.95 0.37
C LYS A 982 -31.55 15.80 -0.17
N GLU A 983 -32.22 15.06 0.71
CA GLU A 983 -33.15 14.00 0.32
C GLU A 983 -34.41 14.49 -0.41
N ALA A 984 -34.87 15.72 -0.18
CA ALA A 984 -36.10 16.24 -0.79
C ALA A 984 -35.89 16.80 -2.20
N LEU A 985 -34.71 17.36 -2.49
CA LEU A 985 -34.41 17.97 -3.79
C LEU A 985 -33.86 16.97 -4.82
N TRP A 986 -33.18 15.90 -4.36
CA TRP A 986 -32.46 14.94 -5.22
C TRP A 986 -33.30 13.74 -5.67
N LYS A 987 -34.53 13.56 -5.14
CA LYS A 987 -35.36 12.35 -5.34
C LYS A 987 -36.32 12.37 -6.54
N THR A 988 -36.41 13.47 -7.30
CA THR A 988 -37.24 13.47 -8.52
C THR A 988 -36.45 12.88 -9.70
N PRO A 989 -36.94 11.81 -10.35
CA PRO A 989 -36.34 11.27 -11.57
C PRO A 989 -36.16 12.34 -12.65
N GLU A 990 -37.03 13.36 -12.70
CA GLU A 990 -36.86 14.53 -13.56
C GLU A 990 -35.58 15.30 -13.24
N THR A 991 -35.27 15.60 -11.99
CA THR A 991 -34.08 16.40 -11.62
C THR A 991 -32.79 15.64 -11.85
N GLN A 992 -32.77 14.33 -11.56
CA GLN A 992 -31.61 13.47 -11.84
C GLN A 992 -31.40 13.25 -13.34
N LYS A 993 -32.49 13.12 -14.11
CA LYS A 993 -32.43 13.04 -15.58
C LYS A 993 -31.98 14.36 -16.18
N ILE A 994 -32.46 15.49 -15.66
CA ILE A 994 -32.04 16.84 -16.08
C ILE A 994 -30.56 17.01 -15.77
N LEU A 995 -30.10 16.75 -14.54
CA LEU A 995 -28.69 16.92 -14.16
C LEU A 995 -27.76 15.93 -14.86
N GLY A 996 -28.18 14.67 -15.01
CA GLY A 996 -27.44 13.64 -15.75
C GLY A 996 -27.35 13.97 -17.23
N SER A 997 -28.45 14.43 -17.84
CA SER A 997 -28.44 14.92 -19.23
C SER A 997 -27.63 16.20 -19.38
N GLN A 998 -27.61 17.08 -18.38
CA GLN A 998 -26.80 18.29 -18.37
C GLN A 998 -25.33 17.94 -18.20
N LEU A 999 -24.96 16.97 -17.35
CA LEU A 999 -23.58 16.52 -17.19
C LEU A 999 -23.08 15.70 -18.37
N ASP A 1000 -23.94 14.87 -18.97
CA ASP A 1000 -23.62 14.12 -20.19
C ASP A 1000 -23.57 15.07 -21.40
N GLN A 1001 -24.47 16.06 -21.51
CA GLN A 1001 -24.34 17.15 -22.50
C GLN A 1001 -23.09 17.99 -22.27
N ILE A 1002 -22.78 18.37 -21.03
CA ILE A 1002 -21.55 19.10 -20.70
C ILE A 1002 -20.35 18.24 -21.06
N ALA A 1003 -20.37 16.93 -20.80
CA ALA A 1003 -19.26 16.04 -21.13
C ALA A 1003 -19.12 15.77 -22.64
N GLU A 1004 -20.23 15.63 -23.40
CA GLU A 1004 -20.22 15.50 -24.86
C GLU A 1004 -19.81 16.82 -25.52
N GLN A 1005 -20.43 17.94 -25.12
CA GLN A 1005 -20.09 19.29 -25.58
C GLN A 1005 -18.62 19.59 -25.28
N MET A 1006 -18.13 19.32 -24.06
CA MET A 1006 -16.72 19.49 -23.73
C MET A 1006 -15.81 18.51 -24.50
N SER A 1007 -16.25 17.30 -24.81
CA SER A 1007 -15.45 16.38 -25.62
C SER A 1007 -15.33 16.87 -27.07
N GLU A 1008 -16.40 17.47 -27.62
CA GLU A 1008 -16.42 18.08 -28.95
C GLU A 1008 -15.63 19.39 -28.97
N ASP A 1009 -15.77 20.23 -27.94
CA ASP A 1009 -15.05 21.49 -27.78
C ASP A 1009 -13.55 21.24 -27.54
N ILE A 1010 -13.18 20.23 -26.75
CA ILE A 1010 -11.78 19.79 -26.57
C ILE A 1010 -11.22 19.26 -27.89
N GLN A 1011 -11.98 18.46 -28.65
CA GLN A 1011 -11.54 18.01 -29.98
C GLN A 1011 -11.38 19.16 -30.96
N SER A 1012 -12.28 20.15 -30.92
CA SER A 1012 -12.23 21.36 -31.74
C SER A 1012 -11.02 22.23 -31.38
N ILE A 1013 -10.74 22.40 -30.08
CA ILE A 1013 -9.58 23.12 -29.56
C ILE A 1013 -8.29 22.36 -29.92
N GLU A 1014 -8.24 21.04 -29.76
CA GLU A 1014 -7.09 20.21 -30.17
C GLU A 1014 -6.84 20.28 -31.67
N GLN A 1015 -7.89 20.25 -32.50
CA GLN A 1015 -7.78 20.43 -33.95
C GLN A 1015 -7.30 21.83 -34.32
N THR A 1016 -7.80 22.85 -33.63
CA THR A 1016 -7.40 24.25 -33.86
C THR A 1016 -5.96 24.49 -33.42
N LEU A 1017 -5.54 23.92 -32.27
CA LEU A 1017 -4.16 23.94 -31.79
C LEU A 1017 -3.22 23.15 -32.73
N GLN A 1018 -3.66 22.02 -33.27
CA GLN A 1018 -2.92 21.28 -34.31
C GLN A 1018 -2.80 22.07 -35.61
N LEU A 1019 -3.85 22.79 -36.02
CA LEU A 1019 -3.83 23.66 -37.20
C LEU A 1019 -2.89 24.85 -36.99
N MET A 1020 -2.91 25.47 -35.80
CA MET A 1020 -2.01 26.55 -35.42
C MET A 1020 -0.55 26.06 -35.34
N ASP A 1021 -0.30 24.88 -34.79
CA ASP A 1021 1.03 24.27 -34.72
C ASP A 1021 1.54 23.91 -36.14
N GLN A 1022 0.66 23.53 -37.07
CA GLN A 1022 1.00 23.36 -38.49
C GLN A 1022 1.32 24.70 -39.19
N LEU A 1023 0.55 25.76 -38.92
CA LEU A 1023 0.79 27.11 -39.44
C LEU A 1023 2.08 27.74 -38.89
N LEU A 1024 2.41 27.48 -37.62
CA LEU A 1024 3.64 27.94 -36.97
C LEU A 1024 4.89 27.16 -37.42
N LYS A 1025 4.75 25.91 -37.86
CA LYS A 1025 5.84 25.07 -38.39
C LYS A 1025 6.24 25.38 -39.85
N HIS A 1026 5.43 26.12 -40.61
CA HIS A 1026 5.76 26.51 -42.00
C HIS A 1026 5.63 28.03 -42.25
N PRO A 1027 6.65 28.85 -41.94
CA PRO A 1027 6.62 30.30 -42.14
C PRO A 1027 6.74 30.77 -43.61
N LYS A 1028 6.66 29.85 -44.59
CA LYS A 1028 6.92 30.13 -46.00
C LYS A 1028 5.81 29.58 -46.89
N ASP A 1029 4.64 30.20 -46.83
CA ASP A 1029 3.85 30.47 -48.03
C ASP A 1029 3.10 31.79 -47.84
N LYS A 1030 3.80 32.90 -48.11
CA LYS A 1030 3.17 34.17 -48.45
C LYS A 1030 2.54 34.02 -49.84
N ASN A 1031 1.38 33.39 -49.92
CA ASN A 1031 0.30 33.61 -50.90
C ASN A 1031 -0.57 32.34 -50.99
N GLY A 1032 -1.73 32.33 -50.33
CA GLY A 1032 -2.80 31.40 -50.67
C GLY A 1032 -3.80 31.09 -49.55
N ALA A 1033 -4.85 31.92 -49.51
CA ALA A 1033 -6.18 31.74 -48.87
C ALA A 1033 -6.24 31.49 -47.36
#